data_AF-A0A8H7B5W7-F1
#
_entry.id   AF-A0A8H7B5W7-F1
#
_cell.length_a   1.000
_cell.length_b   1.000
_cell.length_c   1.000
_cell.angle_alpha   90.00
_cell.angle_beta   90.00
_cell.angle_gamma   90.00
#
_symmetry.space_group_name_H-M   'P 1'
#
loop_
_entity.id
_entity.type
_entity.pdbx_description
1 polymer ?
#
loop_
_entity_poly.entity_id
_entity_poly.type
_entity_poly.pdbx_seq_one_letter_code
_entity_poly.pdbx_strand_id
1 'polypeptide(L)'
;MAMKHLMAVVGLSVCSVVLTAKAQSTAATACASPIAPQNGAPSVAPGFRVEVVANGLRDPRGIIFDREGGLLVVEQEHGLNHGIAFAQDGNTLYASSHSNVYAWDYDASQGQTTSESRDVVEGMGDDEGHTTRTLLMSQAVPDMLLISRGSVGNIDLQTLDVTTGVSTIKAFNVGNMTGSAYDHASSGLLLGWGLRNSVGVAEEPVSGGIYSVENSVDNIPRSGQTINQNNPGEELNFHGYLNGTGSDVQGGNYGYPSCFTAWNVSEIPNFGGMTGQQFAIGDQNATVNDTFCENDRIAPRITFDAHMAPLDIKFNPNGTAAWITMHGSWNREEPIGYKLSFVQFDGNGSPVAPANSTTAAIDIVSNPDLSACPGSCFRPVGLAWDTQGRLFMSSDSTGEIFVVTREDGSGVADVNEAADAGNGASASPTGSGSAPQPSETTVIHINMSRPLGPTTATAFDSLPIELNKAIVHELDNDKDIANYRLICHSTNDAIDADKLSFWRAKYREKYDFKDGLNNLQLCRVYQRRSKQLRRGIKYPFFHGIRQGERQVVNMLKDMINESFQGATTVDEHGRLRCKNHAHILDFILRSRLLNNDRRAPDTPPGTLMHIDDGLAAVKLMCSQFVFNIEGLEHNIFAFEESQHAVYLSASAAPLFNYDHTKLNLGWMLHAMSFFRHHMMNENAQTLFDRIEGLDATQKPSAWREQLKNGVQPLSKYWKGTYSFLDNSEVQKLRRQGPGKQVYIDKNVDEGKIQSLELVFAEDSVLPDGRRLPWPSVFEDRLRSLTNDTGKQGITTQGRSLAKSTASSIQFEGKGEDLDDEYMALGWLNNLPPQGGIPGWQRITFMKHFTQDYNNLNEDNLWAYEGVVLPGGRIILGRWWFASEQGHRNLEYNGPFILWAVDEPDMEDNDSDNCGDEGL
;
A
#
# COMPACT_ATOMS: atom_id res chain seq x y z
N MET A 1 -25.00 -14.21 53.40
CA MET A 1 -24.66 -13.26 54.49
C MET A 1 -25.02 -11.86 53.96
N ALA A 2 -25.87 -11.02 54.55
CA ALA A 2 -25.93 -10.52 55.94
C ALA A 2 -24.81 -9.49 56.24
N MET A 3 -25.05 -8.28 56.80
CA MET A 3 -26.32 -7.54 57.02
C MET A 3 -26.09 -6.04 57.38
N LYS A 4 -26.92 -5.11 56.85
CA LYS A 4 -27.44 -3.83 57.44
C LYS A 4 -26.58 -2.74 58.14
N HIS A 5 -26.91 -1.48 57.78
CA HIS A 5 -27.15 -0.25 58.60
C HIS A 5 -26.01 0.64 59.18
N LEU A 6 -26.02 1.94 58.80
CA LEU A 6 -26.45 3.14 59.59
C LEU A 6 -26.62 4.32 58.57
N MET A 7 -27.63 5.22 58.54
CA MET A 7 -28.15 6.23 59.50
C MET A 7 -27.10 7.29 59.92
N ALA A 8 -27.34 8.62 59.98
CA ALA A 8 -28.48 9.52 59.66
C ALA A 8 -27.99 11.02 59.65
N VAL A 9 -28.70 12.16 59.45
CA VAL A 9 -30.11 12.54 59.11
C VAL A 9 -30.21 14.04 58.68
N VAL A 10 -31.25 14.44 57.88
CA VAL A 10 -31.85 15.81 57.64
C VAL A 10 -30.98 17.01 57.15
N GLY A 11 -31.53 17.80 56.21
CA GLY A 11 -31.00 19.13 55.85
C GLY A 11 -31.75 19.89 54.74
N LEU A 12 -33.05 20.19 54.90
CA LEU A 12 -33.87 20.88 53.89
C LEU A 12 -33.96 22.40 54.21
N SER A 13 -33.56 23.26 53.27
CA SER A 13 -33.79 24.71 53.36
C SER A 13 -33.93 25.33 51.96
N VAL A 14 -34.96 26.17 51.79
CA VAL A 14 -35.21 26.95 50.57
C VAL A 14 -34.88 28.41 50.85
N CYS A 15 -34.00 29.00 50.05
CA CYS A 15 -33.74 30.44 50.04
C CYS A 15 -33.48 30.92 48.62
N SER A 16 -34.44 31.66 48.06
CA SER A 16 -34.26 32.39 46.81
C SER A 16 -33.27 33.53 47.02
N VAL A 17 -32.15 33.52 46.28
CA VAL A 17 -31.21 34.65 46.24
C VAL A 17 -31.34 35.33 44.87
N VAL A 18 -31.83 36.56 44.88
CA VAL A 18 -31.88 37.41 43.68
C VAL A 18 -30.46 37.85 43.35
N LEU A 19 -29.88 37.28 42.29
CA LEU A 19 -28.62 37.77 41.73
C LEU A 19 -28.89 38.97 40.82
N THR A 20 -28.39 40.13 41.24
CA THR A 20 -28.55 41.40 40.52
C THR A 20 -27.66 41.44 39.28
N ALA A 21 -28.28 41.65 38.11
CA ALA A 21 -27.55 41.87 36.86
C ALA A 21 -26.71 43.16 36.92
N LYS A 22 -25.40 43.02 37.10
CA LYS A 22 -24.44 44.09 36.82
C LYS A 22 -24.08 44.05 35.34
N ALA A 23 -24.61 44.99 34.57
CA ALA A 23 -24.10 45.26 33.23
C ALA A 23 -22.66 45.77 33.35
N GLN A 24 -21.68 44.95 32.97
CA GLN A 24 -20.31 45.40 32.71
C GLN A 24 -20.17 45.65 31.22
N SER A 25 -20.05 46.93 30.84
CA SER A 25 -19.74 47.32 29.46
C SER A 25 -18.28 46.99 29.15
N THR A 26 -18.03 45.81 28.59
CA THR A 26 -16.75 45.48 27.96
C THR A 26 -16.62 46.33 26.69
N ALA A 27 -15.63 47.22 26.66
CA ALA A 27 -15.31 47.98 25.46
C ALA A 27 -14.77 47.05 24.36
N ALA A 28 -15.09 47.33 23.10
CA ALA A 28 -14.60 46.56 21.96
C ALA A 28 -13.07 46.58 21.92
N THR A 29 -12.45 45.39 21.81
CA THR A 29 -10.99 45.24 21.79
C THR A 29 -10.54 45.12 20.34
N ALA A 30 -10.23 46.24 19.71
CA ALA A 30 -10.02 46.30 18.27
C ALA A 30 -8.79 45.49 17.78
N CYS A 31 -8.97 44.85 16.63
CA CYS A 31 -7.94 44.28 15.75
C CYS A 31 -7.14 43.09 16.31
N ALA A 32 -7.67 41.88 16.06
CA ALA A 32 -6.79 40.77 15.69
C ALA A 32 -5.97 41.17 14.44
N SER A 33 -4.71 40.72 14.36
CA SER A 33 -3.89 40.96 13.18
C SER A 33 -4.32 40.03 12.03
N PRO A 34 -4.30 40.48 10.76
CA PRO A 34 -4.64 39.62 9.63
C PRO A 34 -3.66 38.44 9.57
N ILE A 35 -4.18 37.23 9.37
CA ILE A 35 -3.37 36.02 9.24
C ILE A 35 -2.64 36.09 7.91
N ALA A 36 -1.31 36.09 7.94
CA ALA A 36 -0.50 36.04 6.72
C ALA A 36 -0.57 34.63 6.11
N PRO A 37 -0.85 34.48 4.80
CA PRO A 37 -0.86 33.18 4.15
C PRO A 37 0.50 32.49 4.22
N GLN A 38 0.51 31.20 4.55
CA GLN A 38 1.72 30.44 4.86
C GLN A 38 2.74 30.43 3.72
N ASN A 39 2.25 30.36 2.48
CA ASN A 39 3.07 30.25 1.27
C ASN A 39 3.21 31.59 0.49
N GLY A 40 2.89 32.72 1.14
CA GLY A 40 2.90 34.05 0.51
C GLY A 40 1.55 34.45 -0.08
N ALA A 41 1.43 35.73 -0.46
CA ALA A 41 0.16 36.30 -0.90
C ALA A 41 -0.31 35.71 -2.25
N PRO A 42 -1.56 35.22 -2.36
CA PRO A 42 -2.17 34.84 -3.63
C PRO A 42 -2.22 36.01 -4.64
N SER A 43 -2.19 35.67 -5.92
CA SER A 43 -2.67 36.56 -6.98
C SER A 43 -4.19 36.60 -6.96
N VAL A 44 -4.78 37.79 -7.12
CA VAL A 44 -6.22 38.02 -7.01
C VAL A 44 -6.70 38.88 -8.19
N ALA A 45 -7.87 38.56 -8.73
CA ALA A 45 -8.48 39.32 -9.83
C ALA A 45 -8.93 40.74 -9.40
N PRO A 46 -8.96 41.73 -10.32
CA PRO A 46 -9.41 43.08 -10.00
C PRO A 46 -10.84 43.13 -9.42
N GLY A 47 -11.05 43.95 -8.39
CA GLY A 47 -12.34 44.04 -7.69
C GLY A 47 -12.59 42.94 -6.66
N PHE A 48 -11.60 42.07 -6.40
CA PHE A 48 -11.66 40.99 -5.41
C PHE A 48 -10.54 41.10 -4.36
N ARG A 49 -10.77 40.45 -3.22
CA ARG A 49 -9.85 40.43 -2.08
C ARG A 49 -9.95 39.08 -1.35
N VAL A 50 -8.80 38.52 -0.97
CA VAL A 50 -8.71 37.26 -0.21
C VAL A 50 -7.92 37.46 1.10
N GLU A 51 -8.36 36.79 2.17
CA GLU A 51 -7.66 36.72 3.46
C GLU A 51 -7.70 35.31 4.02
N VAL A 52 -6.72 34.94 4.84
CA VAL A 52 -6.80 33.74 5.70
C VAL A 52 -7.57 34.08 6.96
N VAL A 53 -8.56 33.26 7.31
CA VAL A 53 -9.42 33.42 8.50
C VAL A 53 -9.18 32.35 9.56
N ALA A 54 -8.60 31.21 9.19
CA ALA A 54 -8.11 30.18 10.10
C ALA A 54 -6.90 29.48 9.49
N ASN A 55 -5.95 29.03 10.31
CA ASN A 55 -4.81 28.24 9.88
C ASN A 55 -4.42 27.17 10.92
N GLY A 56 -3.50 26.27 10.56
CA GLY A 56 -3.03 25.19 11.43
C GLY A 56 -3.95 23.97 11.52
N LEU A 57 -4.95 23.87 10.63
CA LEU A 57 -5.84 22.71 10.51
C LEU A 57 -5.11 21.52 9.85
N ARG A 58 -5.59 20.29 10.09
CA ARG A 58 -5.02 19.06 9.55
C ARG A 58 -5.79 18.60 8.32
N ASP A 59 -5.21 18.84 7.15
CA ASP A 59 -5.79 18.51 5.85
C ASP A 59 -7.29 18.89 5.76
N PRO A 60 -7.68 20.18 5.93
CA PRO A 60 -9.09 20.60 5.87
C PRO A 60 -9.70 20.37 4.47
N ARG A 61 -10.74 19.53 4.41
CA ARG A 61 -11.42 19.10 3.17
C ARG A 61 -12.74 19.84 2.96
N GLY A 62 -13.89 19.16 3.08
CA GLY A 62 -15.22 19.77 2.93
C GLY A 62 -15.51 20.78 4.06
N ILE A 63 -16.24 21.84 3.73
CA ILE A 63 -16.62 22.91 4.65
C ILE A 63 -18.09 23.31 4.46
N ILE A 64 -18.78 23.67 5.54
CA ILE A 64 -20.18 24.12 5.50
C ILE A 64 -20.51 25.01 6.70
N PHE A 65 -21.37 26.01 6.52
CA PHE A 65 -21.89 26.81 7.64
C PHE A 65 -23.13 26.15 8.27
N ASP A 66 -23.24 26.22 9.59
CA ASP A 66 -24.50 26.00 10.31
C ASP A 66 -25.37 27.27 10.34
N ARG A 67 -26.52 27.17 11.02
CA ARG A 67 -27.54 28.22 11.07
C ARG A 67 -27.23 29.39 12.00
N GLU A 68 -26.33 29.22 12.95
CA GLU A 68 -25.86 30.30 13.84
C GLU A 68 -24.59 30.98 13.27
N GLY A 69 -24.07 30.48 12.14
CA GLY A 69 -22.89 31.01 11.46
C GLY A 69 -21.57 30.33 11.85
N GLY A 70 -21.63 29.19 12.54
CA GLY A 70 -20.45 28.35 12.78
C GLY A 70 -19.98 27.69 11.49
N LEU A 71 -18.67 27.75 11.20
CA LEU A 71 -18.06 27.06 10.06
C LEU A 71 -17.57 25.67 10.50
N LEU A 72 -18.22 24.62 10.00
CA LEU A 72 -17.78 23.24 10.18
C LEU A 72 -16.76 22.88 9.10
N VAL A 73 -15.72 22.14 9.49
CA VAL A 73 -14.61 21.74 8.62
C VAL A 73 -14.30 20.25 8.84
N VAL A 74 -14.13 19.50 7.75
CA VAL A 74 -13.68 18.10 7.80
C VAL A 74 -12.14 18.05 7.80
N GLU A 75 -11.53 17.89 8.97
CA GLU A 75 -10.09 17.57 9.12
C GLU A 75 -9.85 16.05 8.98
N GLN A 76 -8.86 15.65 8.17
CA GLN A 76 -8.76 14.29 7.60
C GLN A 76 -8.10 13.22 8.52
N GLU A 77 -8.38 13.22 9.83
CA GLU A 77 -7.72 12.30 10.81
C GLU A 77 -8.65 11.38 11.63
N HIS A 78 -9.97 11.40 11.41
CA HIS A 78 -10.96 10.70 12.24
C HIS A 78 -11.89 9.73 11.49
N GLY A 79 -11.43 9.15 10.39
CA GLY A 79 -12.17 8.14 9.59
C GLY A 79 -13.18 8.74 8.61
N LEU A 80 -13.71 9.93 8.92
CA LEU A 80 -14.27 10.85 7.92
C LEU A 80 -13.15 11.41 7.03
N ASN A 81 -13.42 11.66 5.75
CA ASN A 81 -12.36 12.06 4.82
C ASN A 81 -12.66 13.18 3.80
N HIS A 82 -13.92 13.55 3.55
CA HIS A 82 -14.22 14.67 2.64
C HIS A 82 -15.63 15.22 2.77
N GLY A 83 -16.65 14.40 2.51
CA GLY A 83 -18.02 14.88 2.31
C GLY A 83 -18.71 15.25 3.64
N ILE A 84 -19.39 16.39 3.64
CA ILE A 84 -20.18 16.96 4.74
C ILE A 84 -21.42 17.66 4.16
N ALA A 85 -22.58 17.52 4.79
CA ALA A 85 -23.82 18.19 4.39
C ALA A 85 -24.79 18.31 5.59
N PHE A 86 -25.70 19.27 5.56
CA PHE A 86 -26.83 19.34 6.50
C PHE A 86 -28.14 18.91 5.82
N ALA A 87 -29.09 18.38 6.60
CA ALA A 87 -30.50 18.38 6.22
C ALA A 87 -30.99 19.83 6.01
N GLN A 88 -32.02 20.01 5.17
CA GLN A 88 -32.65 21.33 4.98
C GLN A 88 -33.12 21.96 6.29
N ASP A 89 -33.50 21.13 7.28
CA ASP A 89 -33.94 21.55 8.61
C ASP A 89 -32.79 21.98 9.54
N GLY A 90 -31.53 21.82 9.15
CA GLY A 90 -30.33 22.18 9.90
C GLY A 90 -30.05 21.36 11.16
N ASN A 91 -30.92 20.40 11.52
CA ASN A 91 -30.85 19.65 12.78
C ASN A 91 -30.24 18.26 12.59
N THR A 92 -29.98 17.82 11.35
CA THR A 92 -29.20 16.60 11.05
C THR A 92 -27.95 16.95 10.25
N LEU A 93 -26.78 16.62 10.80
CA LEU A 93 -25.48 16.68 10.12
C LEU A 93 -25.18 15.32 9.47
N TYR A 94 -24.72 15.33 8.22
CA TYR A 94 -24.23 14.17 7.49
C TYR A 94 -22.74 14.32 7.20
N ALA A 95 -21.97 13.23 7.34
CA ALA A 95 -20.57 13.18 6.93
C ALA A 95 -20.17 11.78 6.47
N SER A 96 -19.06 11.68 5.73
CA SER A 96 -18.67 10.44 5.03
C SER A 96 -17.26 9.93 5.33
N SER A 97 -17.15 8.60 5.40
CA SER A 97 -15.89 7.85 5.26
C SER A 97 -15.74 7.31 3.83
N HIS A 98 -14.72 6.49 3.57
CA HIS A 98 -14.56 5.82 2.27
C HIS A 98 -15.64 4.75 1.97
N SER A 99 -16.30 4.21 3.00
CA SER A 99 -17.24 3.08 2.88
C SER A 99 -18.68 3.43 3.22
N ASN A 100 -18.90 4.45 4.08
CA ASN A 100 -20.20 4.75 4.68
C ASN A 100 -20.48 6.26 4.70
N VAL A 101 -21.77 6.61 4.63
CA VAL A 101 -22.31 7.92 5.00
C VAL A 101 -23.02 7.77 6.33
N TYR A 102 -22.70 8.65 7.26
CA TYR A 102 -23.27 8.72 8.60
C TYR A 102 -24.14 9.96 8.75
N ALA A 103 -25.07 9.92 9.71
CA ALA A 103 -25.79 11.09 10.20
C ALA A 103 -25.72 11.20 11.72
N TRP A 104 -25.90 12.42 12.21
CA TRP A 104 -26.03 12.78 13.61
C TRP A 104 -27.11 13.85 13.76
N ASP A 105 -27.83 13.86 14.88
CA ASP A 105 -28.59 15.03 15.30
C ASP A 105 -27.60 16.13 15.71
N TYR A 106 -27.91 17.40 15.43
CA TYR A 106 -27.01 18.55 15.61
C TYR A 106 -27.73 19.74 16.22
N ASP A 107 -27.09 20.40 17.19
CA ASP A 107 -27.57 21.65 17.80
C ASP A 107 -26.59 22.78 17.48
N ALA A 108 -26.97 23.62 16.52
CA ALA A 108 -26.20 24.78 16.08
C ALA A 108 -26.00 25.82 17.20
N SER A 109 -26.93 25.92 18.17
CA SER A 109 -26.77 26.83 19.31
C SER A 109 -25.67 26.39 20.30
N GLN A 110 -25.21 25.14 20.16
CA GLN A 110 -24.12 24.55 20.94
C GLN A 110 -22.90 24.19 20.08
N GLY A 111 -23.00 24.30 18.75
CA GLY A 111 -21.94 23.94 17.80
C GLY A 111 -21.56 22.44 17.81
N GLN A 112 -22.47 21.54 18.19
CA GLN A 112 -22.14 20.12 18.42
C GLN A 112 -23.25 19.15 18.03
N THR A 113 -22.85 17.89 17.77
CA THR A 113 -23.76 16.76 17.60
C THR A 113 -24.38 16.34 18.94
N THR A 114 -25.65 15.92 18.91
CA THR A 114 -26.45 15.58 20.10
C THR A 114 -26.93 14.13 20.12
N SER A 115 -26.64 13.34 19.07
CA SER A 115 -26.87 11.89 19.01
C SER A 115 -25.59 11.09 18.79
N GLU A 116 -25.67 9.77 18.97
CA GLU A 116 -24.73 8.82 18.36
C GLU A 116 -24.84 8.86 16.83
N SER A 117 -23.81 8.36 16.13
CA SER A 117 -23.83 8.21 14.67
C SER A 117 -24.79 7.11 14.21
N ARG A 118 -25.56 7.37 13.14
CA ARG A 118 -26.38 6.37 12.43
C ARG A 118 -25.91 6.21 10.98
N ASP A 119 -25.78 4.98 10.51
CA ASP A 119 -25.47 4.69 9.10
C ASP A 119 -26.66 5.03 8.19
N VAL A 120 -26.36 5.75 7.10
CA VAL A 120 -27.35 6.23 6.11
C VAL A 120 -27.19 5.45 4.81
N VAL A 121 -25.96 5.35 4.32
CA VAL A 121 -25.58 4.59 3.11
C VAL A 121 -24.29 3.84 3.39
N GLU A 122 -24.22 2.56 3.06
CA GLU A 122 -23.06 1.69 3.22
C GLU A 122 -22.63 1.07 1.87
N GLY A 123 -21.68 0.13 1.89
CA GLY A 123 -21.28 -0.63 0.69
C GLY A 123 -20.39 0.13 -0.29
N MET A 124 -19.92 1.36 0.03
CA MET A 124 -19.10 2.18 -0.89
C MET A 124 -17.65 1.69 -1.07
N GLY A 125 -17.33 0.51 -0.55
CA GLY A 125 -16.09 -0.21 -0.83
C GLY A 125 -14.94 0.13 0.11
N ASP A 126 -13.80 -0.48 -0.22
CA ASP A 126 -12.61 -0.48 0.60
C ASP A 126 -11.79 0.82 0.50
N ASP A 127 -10.82 0.99 1.40
CA ASP A 127 -9.85 2.10 1.40
C ASP A 127 -8.78 1.89 0.30
N GLU A 128 -9.23 1.96 -0.96
CA GLU A 128 -8.48 1.69 -2.19
C GLU A 128 -8.95 2.64 -3.34
N GLY A 129 -8.01 3.20 -4.10
CA GLY A 129 -8.29 4.15 -5.20
C GLY A 129 -8.78 5.52 -4.76
N HIS A 130 -9.83 6.04 -5.40
CA HIS A 130 -10.48 7.30 -5.02
C HIS A 130 -11.41 7.06 -3.82
N THR A 131 -11.01 7.52 -2.63
CA THR A 131 -11.69 7.18 -1.37
C THR A 131 -12.63 8.26 -0.84
N THR A 132 -12.69 9.45 -1.45
CA THR A 132 -13.64 10.51 -1.06
C THR A 132 -15.08 10.17 -1.45
N ARG A 133 -16.06 10.56 -0.63
CA ARG A 133 -17.49 10.37 -0.89
C ARG A 133 -18.26 11.68 -0.70
N THR A 134 -18.31 12.52 -1.73
CA THR A 134 -18.91 13.86 -1.61
C THR A 134 -20.39 13.77 -1.33
N LEU A 135 -20.87 14.63 -0.44
CA LEU A 135 -22.28 14.73 -0.04
C LEU A 135 -22.87 16.06 -0.51
N LEU A 136 -24.09 16.03 -1.00
CA LEU A 136 -24.88 17.23 -1.29
C LEU A 136 -26.34 16.96 -0.92
N MET A 137 -26.93 17.78 -0.04
CA MET A 137 -28.37 17.74 0.20
C MET A 137 -29.06 18.65 -0.81
N SER A 138 -29.99 18.11 -1.60
CA SER A 138 -30.82 18.89 -2.52
C SER A 138 -31.62 19.96 -1.76
N GLN A 139 -31.74 21.14 -2.34
CA GLN A 139 -32.58 22.24 -1.86
C GLN A 139 -33.91 22.25 -2.62
N ALA A 140 -33.90 21.88 -3.91
CA ALA A 140 -35.07 21.75 -4.76
C ALA A 140 -35.98 20.56 -4.37
N VAL A 141 -35.43 19.49 -3.79
CA VAL A 141 -36.19 18.31 -3.36
C VAL A 141 -35.83 17.91 -1.92
N PRO A 142 -36.76 18.02 -0.97
CA PRO A 142 -36.54 17.60 0.42
C PRO A 142 -36.06 16.16 0.55
N ASP A 143 -35.20 15.95 1.55
CA ASP A 143 -34.65 14.66 1.96
C ASP A 143 -33.86 13.88 0.88
N MET A 144 -33.49 14.50 -0.24
CA MET A 144 -32.66 13.86 -1.28
C MET A 144 -31.18 14.19 -1.08
N LEU A 145 -30.45 13.22 -0.53
CA LEU A 145 -29.00 13.27 -0.35
C LEU A 145 -28.29 12.64 -1.55
N LEU A 146 -27.53 13.44 -2.31
CA LEU A 146 -26.64 12.97 -3.36
C LEU A 146 -25.31 12.51 -2.77
N ILE A 147 -24.75 11.45 -3.36
CA ILE A 147 -23.44 10.89 -3.05
C ILE A 147 -22.65 10.70 -4.36
N SER A 148 -21.39 11.13 -4.37
CA SER A 148 -20.42 10.81 -5.43
C SER A 148 -19.44 9.74 -4.98
N ARG A 149 -19.11 8.79 -5.87
CA ARG A 149 -18.16 7.70 -5.62
C ARG A 149 -17.30 7.43 -6.87
N GLY A 150 -16.01 7.80 -6.79
CA GLY A 150 -15.02 7.54 -7.84
C GLY A 150 -14.57 6.07 -7.96
N SER A 151 -13.61 5.83 -8.86
CA SER A 151 -13.03 4.52 -9.21
C SER A 151 -12.03 3.98 -8.19
N VAL A 152 -11.77 2.65 -8.18
CA VAL A 152 -10.74 2.06 -7.32
C VAL A 152 -9.32 2.11 -7.90
N GLY A 153 -9.14 2.75 -9.06
CA GLY A 153 -7.86 2.91 -9.75
C GLY A 153 -7.95 3.85 -10.95
N ASN A 154 -6.80 4.20 -11.54
CA ASN A 154 -6.71 5.19 -12.63
C ASN A 154 -7.46 4.80 -13.91
N ILE A 155 -7.39 3.51 -14.28
CA ILE A 155 -8.27 2.83 -15.23
C ILE A 155 -8.87 1.63 -14.49
N ASP A 156 -10.18 1.61 -14.36
CA ASP A 156 -10.92 0.66 -13.53
C ASP A 156 -12.01 -0.02 -14.36
N LEU A 157 -11.67 -1.18 -14.91
CA LEU A 157 -12.52 -1.91 -15.84
C LEU A 157 -13.82 -2.45 -15.20
N GLN A 158 -13.96 -2.46 -13.87
CA GLN A 158 -15.22 -2.84 -13.23
C GLN A 158 -16.33 -1.80 -13.48
N THR A 159 -15.96 -0.55 -13.78
CA THR A 159 -16.90 0.55 -14.07
C THR A 159 -17.57 0.44 -15.45
N LEU A 160 -17.17 -0.54 -16.26
CA LEU A 160 -17.95 -1.00 -17.42
C LEU A 160 -19.28 -1.66 -17.00
N ASP A 161 -19.38 -2.12 -15.76
CA ASP A 161 -20.62 -2.64 -15.15
C ASP A 161 -21.15 -1.64 -14.11
N VAL A 162 -22.24 -0.96 -14.47
CA VAL A 162 -22.95 0.01 -13.62
C VAL A 162 -23.44 -0.60 -12.29
N THR A 163 -23.67 -1.91 -12.22
CA THR A 163 -24.18 -2.58 -11.01
C THR A 163 -23.16 -2.63 -9.87
N THR A 164 -21.88 -2.38 -10.16
CA THR A 164 -20.84 -2.17 -9.14
C THR A 164 -21.06 -0.90 -8.30
N GLY A 165 -21.81 0.07 -8.85
CA GLY A 165 -22.00 1.40 -8.27
C GLY A 165 -20.70 2.19 -8.10
N VAL A 166 -19.63 1.84 -8.81
CA VAL A 166 -18.32 2.52 -8.81
C VAL A 166 -18.27 3.52 -9.97
N SER A 167 -17.62 4.67 -9.77
CA SER A 167 -17.63 5.78 -10.74
C SER A 167 -19.05 6.27 -11.07
N THR A 168 -19.83 6.57 -10.02
CA THR A 168 -21.23 6.99 -10.11
C THR A 168 -21.56 8.17 -9.20
N ILE A 169 -22.60 8.92 -9.57
CA ILE A 169 -23.32 9.84 -8.69
C ILE A 169 -24.74 9.30 -8.52
N LYS A 170 -25.17 9.13 -7.27
CA LYS A 170 -26.48 8.55 -6.90
C LYS A 170 -27.17 9.38 -5.82
N ALA A 171 -28.50 9.40 -5.83
CA ALA A 171 -29.31 10.16 -4.88
C ALA A 171 -30.24 9.25 -4.05
N PHE A 172 -30.27 9.48 -2.74
CA PHE A 172 -30.94 8.64 -1.75
C PHE A 172 -31.95 9.48 -0.96
N ASN A 173 -33.18 8.96 -0.80
CA ASN A 173 -34.19 9.63 0.02
C ASN A 173 -34.01 9.25 1.49
N VAL A 174 -33.43 10.14 2.29
CA VAL A 174 -33.06 9.84 3.68
C VAL A 174 -34.22 9.99 4.67
N GLY A 175 -35.28 10.71 4.29
CA GLY A 175 -36.48 10.93 5.12
C GLY A 175 -37.40 9.69 5.23
N ASN A 176 -37.42 8.83 4.21
CA ASN A 176 -38.20 7.58 4.21
C ASN A 176 -37.45 6.37 4.79
N MET A 177 -36.30 6.57 5.46
CA MET A 177 -35.52 5.46 6.02
C MET A 177 -36.21 4.80 7.24
N THR A 178 -36.53 3.51 7.12
CA THR A 178 -37.26 2.75 8.15
C THR A 178 -36.38 1.99 9.14
N GLY A 179 -35.07 2.27 9.18
CA GLY A 179 -34.15 1.78 10.22
C GLY A 179 -32.93 0.98 9.76
N SER A 180 -32.78 0.72 8.46
CA SER A 180 -31.58 0.12 7.86
C SER A 180 -30.92 1.10 6.88
N ALA A 181 -29.59 1.07 6.79
CA ALA A 181 -28.83 1.82 5.79
C ALA A 181 -29.14 1.33 4.36
N TYR A 182 -28.95 2.20 3.37
CA TYR A 182 -28.98 1.82 1.96
C TYR A 182 -27.64 1.21 1.53
N ASP A 183 -27.65 0.09 0.82
CA ASP A 183 -26.45 -0.34 0.07
C ASP A 183 -26.25 0.53 -1.17
N HIS A 184 -25.09 1.18 -1.29
CA HIS A 184 -24.79 2.11 -2.38
C HIS A 184 -24.88 1.47 -3.78
N ALA A 185 -24.54 0.18 -3.93
CA ALA A 185 -24.57 -0.47 -5.24
C ALA A 185 -26.02 -0.67 -5.72
N SER A 186 -26.85 -1.32 -4.90
CA SER A 186 -28.21 -1.74 -5.25
C SER A 186 -29.31 -0.70 -5.01
N SER A 187 -29.09 0.31 -4.14
CA SER A 187 -30.11 1.30 -3.75
C SER A 187 -29.82 2.70 -4.31
N GLY A 188 -30.80 3.61 -4.26
CA GLY A 188 -30.67 5.01 -4.70
C GLY A 188 -30.83 5.22 -6.20
N LEU A 189 -31.33 6.41 -6.58
CA LEU A 189 -31.51 6.86 -7.95
C LEU A 189 -30.15 7.14 -8.60
N LEU A 190 -29.86 6.54 -9.75
CA LEU A 190 -28.66 6.84 -10.53
C LEU A 190 -28.82 8.17 -11.29
N LEU A 191 -27.88 9.09 -11.10
CA LEU A 191 -27.83 10.36 -11.84
C LEU A 191 -26.78 10.35 -12.95
N GLY A 192 -25.67 9.63 -12.74
CA GLY A 192 -24.66 9.41 -13.77
C GLY A 192 -23.69 8.29 -13.39
N TRP A 193 -23.11 7.64 -14.39
CA TRP A 193 -22.03 6.65 -14.23
C TRP A 193 -20.97 6.80 -15.32
N GLY A 194 -19.85 6.09 -15.20
CA GLY A 194 -18.69 6.38 -16.04
C GLY A 194 -18.08 7.75 -15.72
N LEU A 195 -18.09 8.12 -14.43
CA LEU A 195 -17.47 9.31 -13.87
C LEU A 195 -16.28 8.86 -13.00
N ARG A 196 -15.05 8.95 -13.53
CA ARG A 196 -13.81 8.47 -12.89
C ARG A 196 -13.71 8.91 -11.44
N ASN A 197 -13.82 10.22 -11.18
CA ASN A 197 -13.79 10.78 -9.84
C ASN A 197 -14.36 12.21 -9.82
N SER A 198 -15.68 12.32 -9.94
CA SER A 198 -16.39 13.60 -9.92
C SER A 198 -16.59 14.08 -8.49
N VAL A 199 -15.53 14.65 -7.89
CA VAL A 199 -15.52 15.01 -6.47
C VAL A 199 -16.47 16.17 -6.20
N GLY A 200 -16.38 17.27 -6.93
CA GLY A 200 -17.31 18.39 -6.71
C GLY A 200 -18.70 18.08 -7.29
N VAL A 201 -19.76 18.31 -6.50
CA VAL A 201 -21.16 18.17 -6.92
C VAL A 201 -21.98 19.34 -6.39
N ALA A 202 -22.82 19.95 -7.24
CA ALA A 202 -23.70 21.05 -6.89
C ALA A 202 -25.09 20.91 -7.53
N GLU A 203 -26.07 21.57 -6.92
CA GLU A 203 -27.39 21.83 -7.48
C GLU A 203 -27.47 23.30 -7.86
N GLU A 204 -27.90 23.59 -9.08
CA GLU A 204 -28.09 24.95 -9.57
C GLU A 204 -29.41 25.51 -9.01
N PRO A 205 -29.38 26.64 -8.26
CA PRO A 205 -30.48 27.04 -7.39
C PRO A 205 -31.76 27.52 -8.10
N VAL A 206 -31.70 27.91 -9.37
CA VAL A 206 -32.86 28.41 -10.13
C VAL A 206 -33.63 27.26 -10.80
N SER A 207 -32.93 26.32 -11.44
CA SER A 207 -33.52 25.19 -12.17
C SER A 207 -33.62 23.88 -11.35
N GLY A 208 -32.82 23.74 -10.29
CA GLY A 208 -32.61 22.47 -9.59
C GLY A 208 -31.76 21.46 -10.39
N GLY A 209 -30.97 21.94 -11.35
CA GLY A 209 -30.12 21.13 -12.21
C GLY A 209 -28.86 20.62 -11.49
N ILE A 210 -28.59 19.33 -11.56
CA ILE A 210 -27.43 18.72 -10.89
C ILE A 210 -26.20 18.79 -11.79
N TYR A 211 -25.10 19.32 -11.25
CA TYR A 211 -23.81 19.44 -11.92
C TYR A 211 -22.69 18.76 -11.10
N SER A 212 -21.67 18.24 -11.78
CA SER A 212 -20.44 17.78 -11.13
C SER A 212 -19.18 18.20 -11.88
N VAL A 213 -18.05 18.23 -11.18
CA VAL A 213 -16.73 18.49 -11.76
C VAL A 213 -15.81 17.28 -11.62
N GLU A 214 -15.18 16.88 -12.72
CA GLU A 214 -14.50 15.59 -12.91
C GLU A 214 -12.98 15.68 -12.80
N ASN A 215 -12.36 14.67 -12.15
CA ASN A 215 -10.91 14.45 -12.18
C ASN A 215 -10.62 13.29 -13.14
N SER A 216 -10.18 13.60 -14.35
CA SER A 216 -10.02 12.70 -15.49
C SER A 216 -8.72 11.87 -15.41
N VAL A 217 -8.41 11.08 -16.44
CA VAL A 217 -7.40 10.00 -16.37
C VAL A 217 -5.93 10.48 -16.45
N ASP A 218 -5.09 9.95 -15.54
CA ASP A 218 -3.64 10.14 -15.56
C ASP A 218 -2.97 9.27 -16.65
N ASN A 219 -1.92 9.77 -17.31
CA ASN A 219 -1.06 8.99 -18.22
C ASN A 219 -1.78 8.23 -19.36
N ILE A 220 -2.82 8.84 -19.95
CA ILE A 220 -3.62 8.20 -21.01
C ILE A 220 -2.78 7.86 -22.27
N PRO A 221 -2.86 6.62 -22.79
CA PRO A 221 -2.32 6.25 -24.09
C PRO A 221 -3.35 6.43 -25.22
N ARG A 222 -2.89 6.81 -26.41
CA ARG A 222 -3.67 6.95 -27.65
C ARG A 222 -2.78 6.63 -28.86
N SER A 223 -3.18 5.67 -29.70
CA SER A 223 -2.38 5.21 -30.87
C SER A 223 -0.91 4.91 -30.52
N GLY A 224 -0.67 4.21 -29.40
CA GLY A 224 0.66 3.90 -28.87
C GLY A 224 1.47 5.08 -28.27
N GLN A 225 0.90 6.28 -28.16
CA GLN A 225 1.57 7.48 -27.60
C GLN A 225 0.89 7.92 -26.30
N THR A 226 1.64 8.36 -25.28
CA THR A 226 1.06 9.00 -24.08
C THR A 226 0.84 10.48 -24.37
N ILE A 227 -0.39 10.97 -24.16
CA ILE A 227 -0.78 12.35 -24.52
C ILE A 227 -1.13 13.20 -23.29
N ASN A 228 -0.59 12.84 -22.13
CA ASN A 228 -1.05 13.32 -20.82
C ASN A 228 -0.83 14.81 -20.55
N GLN A 229 0.11 15.48 -21.24
CA GLN A 229 0.52 16.83 -20.83
C GLN A 229 -0.61 17.87 -20.99
N ASN A 230 -1.45 17.72 -22.02
CA ASN A 230 -2.60 18.61 -22.25
C ASN A 230 -3.89 17.85 -22.63
N ASN A 231 -3.98 16.55 -22.33
CA ASN A 231 -5.18 15.72 -22.48
C ASN A 231 -5.25 14.61 -21.41
N PRO A 232 -6.45 14.07 -21.10
CA PRO A 232 -7.75 14.62 -21.47
C PRO A 232 -8.03 15.91 -20.68
N GLY A 233 -9.08 16.66 -21.05
CA GLY A 233 -9.54 17.76 -20.22
C GLY A 233 -10.22 17.29 -18.93
N GLU A 234 -10.20 18.14 -17.91
CA GLU A 234 -11.10 18.02 -16.76
C GLU A 234 -12.49 18.53 -17.17
N GLU A 235 -13.56 18.11 -16.50
CA GLU A 235 -14.92 18.24 -17.05
C GLU A 235 -15.94 18.89 -16.09
N LEU A 236 -16.95 19.57 -16.64
CA LEU A 236 -18.19 19.98 -15.97
C LEU A 236 -19.37 19.22 -16.58
N ASN A 237 -19.89 18.24 -15.85
CA ASN A 237 -20.96 17.33 -16.29
C ASN A 237 -22.33 17.74 -15.70
N PHE A 238 -23.41 17.48 -16.44
CA PHE A 238 -24.80 17.83 -16.09
C PHE A 238 -25.69 16.60 -16.08
N HIS A 239 -26.34 16.31 -14.94
CA HIS A 239 -26.96 15.01 -14.63
C HIS A 239 -28.50 15.04 -14.59
N GLY A 240 -29.11 16.08 -15.14
CA GLY A 240 -30.57 16.26 -15.09
C GLY A 240 -31.06 16.87 -13.77
N TYR A 241 -32.27 16.49 -13.34
CA TYR A 241 -32.98 17.13 -12.24
C TYR A 241 -33.54 16.11 -11.24
N LEU A 242 -33.57 16.45 -9.96
CA LEU A 242 -34.23 15.62 -8.94
C LEU A 242 -35.74 15.85 -8.83
N ASN A 243 -36.24 17.01 -9.28
CA ASN A 243 -37.63 17.44 -9.13
C ASN A 243 -38.64 16.72 -10.06
N GLY A 244 -38.22 15.68 -10.78
CA GLY A 244 -39.04 14.95 -11.74
C GLY A 244 -39.10 15.56 -13.15
N THR A 245 -38.40 16.67 -13.40
CA THR A 245 -38.21 17.19 -14.77
C THR A 245 -37.34 16.22 -15.57
N GLY A 246 -37.91 15.64 -16.63
CA GLY A 246 -37.21 14.66 -17.45
C GLY A 246 -35.98 15.23 -18.15
N SER A 247 -34.91 14.43 -18.23
CA SER A 247 -33.66 14.79 -18.91
C SER A 247 -33.00 13.56 -19.51
N ASP A 248 -32.68 13.59 -20.80
CA ASP A 248 -32.17 12.43 -21.55
C ASP A 248 -30.76 11.96 -21.12
N VAL A 249 -30.07 12.76 -20.31
CA VAL A 249 -28.74 12.46 -19.74
C VAL A 249 -28.78 11.82 -18.34
N GLN A 250 -29.94 11.83 -17.68
CA GLN A 250 -30.06 11.36 -16.30
C GLN A 250 -29.92 9.83 -16.21
N GLY A 251 -28.93 9.39 -15.43
CA GLY A 251 -28.54 7.99 -15.31
C GLY A 251 -27.66 7.47 -16.46
N GLY A 252 -27.25 8.34 -17.39
CA GLY A 252 -26.40 7.98 -18.52
C GLY A 252 -24.91 7.83 -18.19
N ASN A 253 -24.12 7.43 -19.19
CA ASN A 253 -22.69 7.14 -19.06
C ASN A 253 -21.82 8.29 -19.63
N TYR A 254 -20.91 8.82 -18.82
CA TYR A 254 -20.05 9.98 -19.12
C TYR A 254 -18.66 9.59 -19.68
N GLY A 255 -18.47 8.34 -20.10
CA GLY A 255 -17.33 7.92 -20.92
C GLY A 255 -16.39 6.91 -20.26
N TYR A 256 -16.04 7.14 -18.98
CA TYR A 256 -15.08 6.31 -18.26
C TYR A 256 -15.51 4.83 -18.19
N PRO A 257 -14.59 3.85 -18.37
CA PRO A 257 -13.14 3.98 -18.52
C PRO A 257 -12.65 3.96 -20.00
N SER A 258 -13.56 4.12 -20.96
CA SER A 258 -13.28 3.90 -22.39
C SER A 258 -13.16 5.19 -23.22
N CYS A 259 -13.85 6.25 -22.81
CA CYS A 259 -13.96 7.51 -23.53
C CYS A 259 -13.63 8.68 -22.60
N PHE A 260 -12.97 9.70 -23.15
CA PHE A 260 -12.42 10.83 -22.41
C PHE A 260 -12.50 12.11 -23.23
N THR A 261 -12.68 13.27 -22.58
CA THR A 261 -12.87 14.54 -23.30
C THR A 261 -11.58 15.15 -23.83
N ALA A 262 -11.59 15.59 -25.10
CA ALA A 262 -10.48 16.27 -25.75
C ALA A 262 -10.31 17.70 -25.23
N TRP A 263 -9.07 18.07 -24.88
CA TRP A 263 -8.68 19.46 -24.61
C TRP A 263 -7.79 19.99 -25.74
N ASN A 264 -6.49 19.68 -25.75
CA ASN A 264 -5.64 19.99 -26.90
C ASN A 264 -5.77 18.93 -27.99
N VAL A 265 -6.76 19.10 -28.87
CA VAL A 265 -7.03 18.27 -30.06
C VAL A 265 -5.78 17.97 -30.90
N SER A 266 -4.85 18.93 -31.03
CA SER A 266 -3.65 18.77 -31.87
C SER A 266 -2.66 17.72 -31.35
N GLU A 267 -2.76 17.34 -30.08
CA GLU A 267 -1.97 16.30 -29.44
C GLU A 267 -2.65 14.92 -29.44
N ILE A 268 -3.82 14.75 -30.06
CA ILE A 268 -4.59 13.48 -30.04
C ILE A 268 -4.46 12.75 -31.39
N PRO A 269 -3.63 11.68 -31.50
CA PRO A 269 -3.50 10.93 -32.74
C PRO A 269 -4.84 10.40 -33.27
N ASN A 270 -5.05 10.54 -34.58
CA ASN A 270 -6.21 10.00 -35.31
C ASN A 270 -7.59 10.46 -34.79
N PHE A 271 -7.67 11.57 -34.05
CA PHE A 271 -8.93 12.19 -33.65
C PHE A 271 -9.30 13.33 -34.61
N GLY A 272 -10.56 13.37 -35.07
CA GLY A 272 -11.06 14.36 -36.03
C GLY A 272 -12.04 15.38 -35.45
N GLY A 273 -12.29 15.34 -34.14
CA GLY A 273 -13.23 16.22 -33.44
C GLY A 273 -12.62 17.54 -32.96
N MET A 274 -13.33 18.20 -32.06
CA MET A 274 -12.94 19.46 -31.41
C MET A 274 -12.85 19.33 -29.89
N THR A 275 -12.31 20.34 -29.22
CA THR A 275 -12.33 20.48 -27.76
C THR A 275 -13.74 20.29 -27.22
N GLY A 276 -13.90 19.58 -26.10
CA GLY A 276 -15.20 19.26 -25.50
C GLY A 276 -15.91 18.03 -26.09
N GLN A 277 -15.43 17.44 -27.19
CA GLN A 277 -15.89 16.13 -27.65
C GLN A 277 -15.07 14.98 -27.04
N GLN A 278 -15.68 13.81 -26.87
CA GLN A 278 -14.99 12.62 -26.35
C GLN A 278 -14.29 11.79 -27.43
N PHE A 279 -13.17 11.17 -27.06
CA PHE A 279 -12.38 10.26 -27.89
C PHE A 279 -12.07 8.96 -27.14
N ALA A 280 -11.81 7.89 -27.88
CA ALA A 280 -11.52 6.56 -27.32
C ALA A 280 -10.06 6.43 -26.80
N ILE A 281 -9.89 5.75 -25.68
CA ILE A 281 -8.57 5.37 -25.14
C ILE A 281 -7.85 4.34 -26.03
N GLY A 282 -6.52 4.43 -26.10
CA GLY A 282 -5.66 3.42 -26.71
C GLY A 282 -5.74 3.39 -28.23
N ASP A 283 -5.88 2.19 -28.78
CA ASP A 283 -5.97 1.94 -30.22
C ASP A 283 -7.43 1.70 -30.61
N GLN A 284 -7.94 2.51 -31.55
CA GLN A 284 -9.33 2.41 -32.02
C GLN A 284 -9.58 1.04 -32.67
N ASN A 285 -10.70 0.42 -32.31
CA ASN A 285 -11.08 -0.91 -32.74
C ASN A 285 -12.58 -0.99 -33.08
N ALA A 286 -13.05 -2.17 -33.50
CA ALA A 286 -14.43 -2.36 -33.96
C ALA A 286 -15.51 -2.14 -32.89
N THR A 287 -15.15 -2.17 -31.59
CA THR A 287 -16.09 -2.06 -30.46
C THR A 287 -15.92 -0.76 -29.68
N VAL A 288 -14.68 -0.26 -29.55
CA VAL A 288 -14.37 1.01 -28.87
C VAL A 288 -13.53 1.87 -29.81
N ASN A 289 -14.11 3.00 -30.21
CA ASN A 289 -13.58 3.97 -31.17
C ASN A 289 -14.26 5.33 -30.92
N ASP A 290 -13.81 6.37 -31.60
CA ASP A 290 -14.30 7.74 -31.36
C ASP A 290 -15.80 7.87 -31.70
N THR A 291 -16.30 7.12 -32.69
CA THR A 291 -17.73 7.11 -33.05
C THR A 291 -18.60 6.47 -31.96
N PHE A 292 -18.11 5.45 -31.25
CA PHE A 292 -18.77 4.94 -30.04
C PHE A 292 -18.79 5.99 -28.92
N CYS A 293 -17.69 6.72 -28.72
CA CYS A 293 -17.66 7.82 -27.75
C CYS A 293 -18.56 9.01 -28.13
N GLU A 294 -18.79 9.25 -29.43
CA GLU A 294 -19.69 10.31 -29.92
C GLU A 294 -21.18 9.95 -29.82
N ASN A 295 -21.55 8.66 -29.95
CA ASN A 295 -22.96 8.24 -30.02
C ASN A 295 -23.50 7.58 -28.73
N ASP A 296 -22.66 6.89 -27.96
CA ASP A 296 -23.08 6.07 -26.81
C ASP A 296 -22.70 6.68 -25.45
N ARG A 297 -22.07 7.87 -25.43
CA ARG A 297 -21.59 8.58 -24.22
C ARG A 297 -22.09 10.02 -24.16
N ILE A 298 -22.11 10.58 -22.96
CA ILE A 298 -22.47 11.97 -22.70
C ILE A 298 -21.19 12.80 -22.57
N ALA A 299 -20.99 13.72 -23.51
CA ALA A 299 -19.93 14.72 -23.45
C ALA A 299 -20.27 15.84 -22.44
N PRO A 300 -19.27 16.49 -21.81
CA PRO A 300 -19.49 17.50 -20.79
C PRO A 300 -20.04 18.81 -21.33
N ARG A 301 -20.57 19.65 -20.42
CA ARG A 301 -21.07 20.99 -20.75
C ARG A 301 -19.96 22.02 -20.91
N ILE A 302 -18.86 21.87 -20.18
CA ILE A 302 -17.62 22.65 -20.27
C ILE A 302 -16.43 21.72 -20.01
N THR A 303 -15.28 22.03 -20.60
CA THR A 303 -14.00 21.36 -20.36
C THR A 303 -12.98 22.37 -19.83
N PHE A 304 -12.02 21.90 -19.05
CA PHE A 304 -10.89 22.68 -18.52
C PHE A 304 -9.56 22.01 -18.87
N ASP A 305 -8.43 22.71 -18.68
CA ASP A 305 -7.10 22.11 -18.87
C ASP A 305 -6.89 20.82 -18.08
N ALA A 306 -6.17 19.89 -18.70
CA ALA A 306 -5.79 18.61 -18.12
C ALA A 306 -5.13 18.77 -16.74
N HIS A 307 -5.52 17.92 -15.79
CA HIS A 307 -4.96 17.82 -14.44
C HIS A 307 -5.15 19.05 -13.54
N MET A 308 -6.08 19.97 -13.82
CA MET A 308 -6.42 21.04 -12.86
C MET A 308 -6.96 20.49 -11.51
N ALA A 309 -7.45 19.24 -11.49
CA ALA A 309 -7.98 18.51 -10.34
C ALA A 309 -9.11 19.25 -9.61
N PRO A 310 -10.30 19.40 -10.22
CA PRO A 310 -11.40 20.13 -9.61
C PRO A 310 -12.03 19.34 -8.45
N LEU A 311 -12.13 19.93 -7.26
CA LEU A 311 -12.57 19.20 -6.05
C LEU A 311 -13.92 19.63 -5.47
N ASP A 312 -14.36 20.86 -5.71
CA ASP A 312 -15.69 21.32 -5.32
C ASP A 312 -16.26 22.32 -6.32
N ILE A 313 -17.59 22.41 -6.34
CA ILE A 313 -18.37 23.37 -7.12
C ILE A 313 -19.47 23.96 -6.23
N LYS A 314 -19.67 25.28 -6.32
CA LYS A 314 -20.79 25.99 -5.70
C LYS A 314 -21.34 27.05 -6.64
N PHE A 315 -22.63 26.96 -6.95
CA PHE A 315 -23.35 28.06 -7.57
C PHE A 315 -23.50 29.22 -6.59
N ASN A 316 -23.50 30.44 -7.11
CA ASN A 316 -23.98 31.59 -6.37
C ASN A 316 -25.52 31.58 -6.26
N PRO A 317 -26.14 32.28 -5.28
CA PRO A 317 -27.56 32.12 -4.96
C PRO A 317 -28.55 32.50 -6.08
N ASN A 318 -28.08 33.20 -7.12
CA ASN A 318 -28.89 33.66 -8.26
C ASN A 318 -28.66 32.84 -9.55
N GLY A 319 -27.83 31.78 -9.52
CA GLY A 319 -27.61 30.87 -10.66
C GLY A 319 -26.78 31.45 -11.82
N THR A 320 -26.03 32.53 -11.62
CA THR A 320 -25.26 33.21 -12.68
C THR A 320 -23.77 32.87 -12.71
N ALA A 321 -23.23 32.21 -11.68
CA ALA A 321 -21.83 31.78 -11.61
C ALA A 321 -21.66 30.48 -10.83
N ALA A 322 -20.94 29.52 -11.43
CA ALA A 322 -20.47 28.31 -10.78
C ALA A 322 -19.00 28.47 -10.37
N TRP A 323 -18.74 28.59 -9.06
CA TRP A 323 -17.39 28.69 -8.49
C TRP A 323 -16.78 27.30 -8.33
N ILE A 324 -15.53 27.11 -8.74
CA ILE A 324 -14.86 25.80 -8.83
C ILE A 324 -13.43 25.89 -8.27
N THR A 325 -13.09 24.96 -7.37
CA THR A 325 -11.76 24.82 -6.76
C THR A 325 -10.89 23.86 -7.56
N MET A 326 -9.77 24.37 -8.10
CA MET A 326 -8.78 23.59 -8.85
C MET A 326 -7.59 23.25 -7.94
N HIS A 327 -7.55 22.03 -7.41
CA HIS A 327 -6.56 21.58 -6.40
C HIS A 327 -5.13 21.50 -6.93
N GLY A 328 -4.98 21.38 -8.25
CA GLY A 328 -3.71 21.47 -8.96
C GLY A 328 -3.04 20.15 -9.28
N SER A 329 -2.31 20.14 -10.40
CA SER A 329 -1.79 18.96 -11.08
C SER A 329 -0.64 18.27 -10.36
N TRP A 330 -0.61 16.94 -10.45
CA TRP A 330 0.56 16.11 -10.14
C TRP A 330 1.12 15.36 -11.37
N ASN A 331 0.30 15.13 -12.41
CA ASN A 331 0.62 14.31 -13.58
C ASN A 331 0.93 15.12 -14.85
N ARG A 332 1.56 16.29 -14.67
CA ARG A 332 1.96 17.23 -15.73
C ARG A 332 3.36 17.77 -15.41
N GLU A 333 4.19 18.00 -16.43
CA GLU A 333 5.58 18.48 -16.24
C GLU A 333 5.63 19.91 -15.70
N GLU A 334 4.90 20.83 -16.33
CA GLU A 334 4.68 22.19 -15.83
C GLU A 334 3.37 22.23 -15.02
N PRO A 335 3.38 22.59 -13.72
CA PRO A 335 2.17 22.54 -12.90
C PRO A 335 1.04 23.48 -13.37
N ILE A 336 -0.21 23.05 -13.20
CA ILE A 336 -1.43 23.80 -13.56
C ILE A 336 -2.53 23.58 -12.51
N GLY A 337 -3.59 24.39 -12.52
CA GLY A 337 -4.60 24.45 -11.46
C GLY A 337 -4.16 25.38 -10.33
N TYR A 338 -4.18 24.91 -9.07
CA TYR A 338 -3.75 25.66 -7.88
C TYR A 338 -4.48 27.01 -7.73
N LYS A 339 -5.80 27.02 -7.94
CA LYS A 339 -6.62 28.23 -8.11
C LYS A 339 -8.10 28.06 -7.75
N LEU A 340 -8.77 29.17 -7.49
CA LEU A 340 -10.23 29.32 -7.48
C LEU A 340 -10.65 30.08 -8.73
N SER A 341 -11.59 29.50 -9.48
CA SER A 341 -12.14 30.08 -10.71
C SER A 341 -13.67 30.07 -10.69
N PHE A 342 -14.33 30.76 -11.61
CA PHE A 342 -15.77 30.56 -11.85
C PHE A 342 -16.10 30.39 -13.34
N VAL A 343 -17.22 29.72 -13.62
CA VAL A 343 -17.83 29.61 -14.96
C VAL A 343 -19.13 30.42 -14.95
N GLN A 344 -19.33 31.27 -15.95
CA GLN A 344 -20.54 32.08 -16.09
C GLN A 344 -21.75 31.23 -16.56
N PHE A 345 -22.89 31.43 -15.92
CA PHE A 345 -24.18 30.79 -16.22
C PHE A 345 -25.24 31.83 -16.61
N ASP A 346 -26.23 31.42 -17.40
CA ASP A 346 -27.24 32.28 -18.03
C ASP A 346 -28.40 32.68 -17.09
N GLY A 347 -28.41 32.19 -15.85
CA GLY A 347 -29.52 32.36 -14.91
C GLY A 347 -30.74 31.45 -15.17
N ASN A 348 -30.71 30.60 -16.21
CA ASN A 348 -31.70 29.55 -16.46
C ASN A 348 -31.10 28.13 -16.31
N GLY A 349 -29.92 28.03 -15.68
CA GLY A 349 -29.27 26.75 -15.37
C GLY A 349 -28.35 26.19 -16.45
N SER A 350 -27.86 26.99 -17.41
CA SER A 350 -26.84 26.58 -18.39
C SER A 350 -25.60 27.50 -18.41
N PRO A 351 -24.39 26.96 -18.68
CA PRO A 351 -23.21 27.80 -18.94
C PRO A 351 -23.43 28.74 -20.14
N VAL A 352 -22.90 29.97 -20.06
CA VAL A 352 -22.93 30.95 -21.16
C VAL A 352 -21.92 30.58 -22.27
N ALA A 353 -20.79 30.00 -21.88
CA ALA A 353 -19.77 29.55 -22.81
C ALA A 353 -20.20 28.25 -23.54
N PRO A 354 -19.86 28.07 -24.83
CA PRO A 354 -20.09 26.82 -25.53
C PRO A 354 -19.14 25.72 -25.02
N ALA A 355 -19.54 24.45 -25.17
CA ALA A 355 -18.78 23.30 -24.67
C ALA A 355 -17.36 23.14 -25.25
N ASN A 356 -17.08 23.76 -26.39
CA ASN A 356 -15.74 23.79 -27.01
C ASN A 356 -14.91 25.04 -26.63
N SER A 357 -15.36 25.84 -25.65
CA SER A 357 -14.63 27.01 -25.16
C SER A 357 -13.41 26.60 -24.32
N THR A 358 -12.25 27.13 -24.66
CA THR A 358 -11.02 26.98 -23.87
C THR A 358 -10.84 28.07 -22.81
N THR A 359 -11.78 29.01 -22.68
CA THR A 359 -11.71 30.16 -21.76
C THR A 359 -12.99 30.34 -20.95
N ALA A 360 -13.69 29.23 -20.65
CA ALA A 360 -14.94 29.24 -19.89
C ALA A 360 -14.76 29.45 -18.38
N ALA A 361 -13.61 29.07 -17.84
CA ALA A 361 -13.22 29.33 -16.46
C ALA A 361 -12.48 30.67 -16.36
N ILE A 362 -12.90 31.50 -15.40
CA ILE A 362 -12.32 32.81 -15.10
C ILE A 362 -11.67 32.74 -13.72
N ASP A 363 -10.35 32.89 -13.67
CA ASP A 363 -9.54 32.80 -12.45
C ASP A 363 -9.78 34.01 -11.52
N ILE A 364 -10.04 33.76 -10.23
CA ILE A 364 -10.28 34.81 -9.21
C ILE A 364 -9.18 34.85 -8.14
N VAL A 365 -8.70 33.67 -7.69
CA VAL A 365 -7.58 33.56 -6.75
C VAL A 365 -6.62 32.48 -7.23
N SER A 366 -5.34 32.78 -7.38
CA SER A 366 -4.33 31.84 -7.91
C SER A 366 -2.99 31.96 -7.20
N ASN A 367 -2.17 30.91 -7.26
CA ASN A 367 -0.79 30.98 -6.78
C ASN A 367 0.06 31.80 -7.78
N PRO A 368 0.94 32.72 -7.32
CA PRO A 368 1.67 33.64 -8.20
C PRO A 368 2.79 32.98 -9.02
N ASP A 369 3.28 31.82 -8.59
CA ASP A 369 4.31 31.04 -9.28
C ASP A 369 3.93 29.55 -9.25
N LEU A 370 3.54 29.02 -10.41
CA LEU A 370 3.16 27.61 -10.53
C LEU A 370 4.37 26.67 -10.51
N SER A 371 5.59 27.15 -10.80
CA SER A 371 6.80 26.31 -10.77
C SER A 371 7.21 25.90 -9.34
N ALA A 372 6.68 26.60 -8.33
CA ALA A 372 6.81 26.26 -6.92
C ALA A 372 5.74 25.27 -6.41
N CYS A 373 4.72 24.96 -7.22
CA CYS A 373 3.63 24.07 -6.82
C CYS A 373 4.00 22.57 -6.98
N PRO A 374 3.47 21.67 -6.13
CA PRO A 374 2.63 21.93 -4.96
C PRO A 374 3.40 22.41 -3.72
N GLY A 375 4.75 22.37 -3.74
CA GLY A 375 5.59 22.50 -2.54
C GLY A 375 5.55 23.84 -1.80
N SER A 376 5.10 24.92 -2.46
CA SER A 376 4.89 26.23 -1.83
C SER A 376 3.66 26.94 -2.42
N CYS A 377 2.56 26.20 -2.56
CA CYS A 377 1.28 26.71 -3.06
C CYS A 377 0.12 26.36 -2.12
N PHE A 378 -0.94 27.16 -2.08
CA PHE A 378 -2.22 26.72 -1.50
C PHE A 378 -2.94 25.80 -2.49
N ARG A 379 -3.75 24.85 -2.01
CA ARG A 379 -4.43 23.84 -2.84
C ARG A 379 -5.93 23.80 -2.52
N PRO A 380 -6.77 24.53 -3.29
CA PRO A 380 -8.20 24.66 -3.02
C PRO A 380 -8.96 23.34 -2.97
N VAL A 381 -9.77 23.12 -1.92
CA VAL A 381 -10.62 21.93 -1.77
C VAL A 381 -12.10 22.29 -1.76
N GLY A 382 -12.68 22.63 -0.61
CA GLY A 382 -14.12 22.84 -0.42
C GLY A 382 -14.52 24.30 -0.40
N LEU A 383 -15.78 24.59 -0.74
CA LEU A 383 -16.37 25.93 -0.78
C LEU A 383 -17.64 26.03 0.07
N ALA A 384 -17.80 27.14 0.79
CA ALA A 384 -19.02 27.46 1.53
C ALA A 384 -19.39 28.95 1.41
N TRP A 385 -20.69 29.23 1.22
CA TRP A 385 -21.25 30.58 1.30
C TRP A 385 -21.68 30.88 2.74
N ASP A 386 -21.38 32.08 3.24
CA ASP A 386 -22.02 32.59 4.46
C ASP A 386 -23.28 33.42 4.16
N THR A 387 -24.01 33.78 5.20
CA THR A 387 -25.24 34.59 5.11
C THR A 387 -25.03 36.05 4.67
N GLN A 388 -23.77 36.48 4.49
CA GLN A 388 -23.38 37.78 3.94
C GLN A 388 -22.93 37.66 2.47
N GLY A 389 -23.04 36.47 1.87
CA GLY A 389 -22.63 36.21 0.49
C GLY A 389 -21.11 36.21 0.29
N ARG A 390 -20.31 36.04 1.35
CA ARG A 390 -18.85 35.86 1.27
C ARG A 390 -18.56 34.38 0.98
N LEU A 391 -17.54 34.11 0.17
CA LEU A 391 -17.17 32.75 -0.23
C LEU A 391 -15.95 32.28 0.57
N PHE A 392 -16.09 31.20 1.32
CA PHE A 392 -15.01 30.58 2.08
C PHE A 392 -14.44 29.41 1.29
N MET A 393 -13.13 29.17 1.41
CA MET A 393 -12.38 28.16 0.67
C MET A 393 -11.34 27.48 1.57
N SER A 394 -11.34 26.14 1.63
CA SER A 394 -10.30 25.38 2.34
C SER A 394 -9.08 25.07 1.46
N SER A 395 -7.90 24.95 2.08
CA SER A 395 -6.66 24.47 1.47
C SER A 395 -6.04 23.39 2.37
N ASP A 396 -6.12 22.12 1.93
CA ASP A 396 -5.73 20.99 2.76
C ASP A 396 -4.23 21.01 3.11
N SER A 397 -3.38 21.05 2.08
CA SER A 397 -1.92 21.01 2.18
C SER A 397 -1.25 22.17 2.95
N THR A 398 -1.99 23.25 3.22
CA THR A 398 -1.51 24.38 4.05
C THR A 398 -2.24 24.50 5.38
N GLY A 399 -3.32 23.73 5.61
CA GLY A 399 -4.10 23.79 6.84
C GLY A 399 -4.88 25.10 7.00
N GLU A 400 -5.22 25.78 5.90
CA GLU A 400 -5.78 27.13 5.88
C GLU A 400 -7.25 27.16 5.41
N ILE A 401 -8.03 28.07 5.99
CA ILE A 401 -9.31 28.54 5.44
C ILE A 401 -9.13 29.99 5.00
N PHE A 402 -9.50 30.26 3.75
CA PHE A 402 -9.55 31.58 3.14
C PHE A 402 -10.99 32.10 3.09
N VAL A 403 -11.15 33.42 3.08
CA VAL A 403 -12.40 34.10 2.69
C VAL A 403 -12.14 35.00 1.48
N VAL A 404 -13.06 34.97 0.52
CA VAL A 404 -13.06 35.76 -0.72
C VAL A 404 -14.20 36.78 -0.65
N THR A 405 -13.85 38.03 -0.91
CA THR A 405 -14.69 39.23 -0.79
C THR A 405 -14.43 40.17 -1.96
N ARG A 406 -15.25 41.22 -2.11
CA ARG A 406 -14.92 42.39 -2.93
C ARG A 406 -13.86 43.26 -2.23
N GLU A 407 -13.24 44.18 -2.96
CA GLU A 407 -12.27 45.15 -2.40
C GLU A 407 -12.84 46.02 -1.26
N ASP A 408 -14.15 46.28 -1.24
CA ASP A 408 -14.84 47.02 -0.18
C ASP A 408 -15.27 46.14 1.02
N GLY A 409 -14.95 44.83 0.98
CA GLY A 409 -15.31 43.84 1.99
C GLY A 409 -16.69 43.21 1.82
N SER A 410 -17.46 43.58 0.79
CA SER A 410 -18.77 42.98 0.51
C SER A 410 -18.67 41.55 -0.07
N GLY A 411 -19.80 40.84 -0.09
CA GLY A 411 -19.91 39.49 -0.60
C GLY A 411 -19.66 39.36 -2.12
N VAL A 412 -19.32 38.16 -2.55
CA VAL A 412 -19.10 37.80 -3.97
C VAL A 412 -20.25 36.97 -4.57
N ALA A 413 -21.33 36.76 -3.81
CA ALA A 413 -22.55 36.09 -4.26
C ALA A 413 -23.18 36.76 -5.51
N ASP A 414 -23.18 38.08 -5.62
CA ASP A 414 -23.77 38.80 -6.77
C ASP A 414 -22.82 38.93 -7.98
N VAL A 415 -21.71 38.18 -8.02
CA VAL A 415 -20.82 38.12 -9.19
C VAL A 415 -21.46 37.33 -10.32
N ASN A 416 -21.80 38.01 -11.41
CA ASN A 416 -22.19 37.42 -12.69
C ASN A 416 -21.16 37.66 -13.81
N GLU A 417 -20.27 38.64 -13.65
CA GLU A 417 -19.20 39.00 -14.60
C GLU A 417 -17.92 39.36 -13.82
N ALA A 418 -16.76 39.06 -14.41
CA ALA A 418 -15.48 39.62 -13.97
C ALA A 418 -15.30 41.01 -14.59
N ALA A 419 -14.76 41.96 -13.83
CA ALA A 419 -14.55 43.33 -14.32
C ALA A 419 -13.54 43.33 -15.47
N ASP A 420 -13.95 43.83 -16.64
CA ASP A 420 -13.20 43.73 -17.89
C ASP A 420 -11.81 44.39 -17.78
N ALA A 421 -10.75 43.58 -17.91
CA ALA A 421 -9.38 43.94 -17.59
C ALA A 421 -8.69 44.74 -18.72
N GLY A 422 -9.38 45.77 -19.27
CA GLY A 422 -9.07 46.21 -20.62
C GLY A 422 -9.49 47.60 -21.11
N ASN A 423 -9.73 48.64 -20.29
CA ASN A 423 -9.54 50.05 -20.71
C ASN A 423 -9.77 51.09 -19.58
N GLY A 424 -8.93 52.15 -19.49
CA GLY A 424 -9.32 53.43 -18.88
C GLY A 424 -8.39 54.07 -17.83
N ALA A 425 -7.41 54.85 -18.31
CA ALA A 425 -6.84 56.06 -17.69
C ALA A 425 -6.68 56.20 -16.15
N SER A 426 -5.41 56.20 -15.73
CA SER A 426 -4.82 56.93 -14.60
C SER A 426 -5.69 58.00 -13.88
N ALA A 427 -5.93 57.78 -12.58
CA ALA A 427 -6.25 58.84 -11.61
C ALA A 427 -5.49 58.59 -10.29
N SER A 428 -4.93 59.64 -9.69
CA SER A 428 -4.20 59.55 -8.40
C SER A 428 -5.14 59.81 -7.20
N PRO A 429 -4.85 59.26 -6.00
CA PRO A 429 -5.80 59.26 -4.90
C PRO A 429 -5.85 60.58 -4.11
N THR A 430 -7.05 61.13 -3.94
CA THR A 430 -7.36 62.13 -2.89
C THR A 430 -8.78 61.91 -2.35
N GLY A 431 -8.90 61.50 -1.09
CA GLY A 431 -10.22 61.31 -0.46
C GLY A 431 -10.16 60.57 0.87
N SER A 432 -10.04 61.28 1.98
CA SER A 432 -10.14 60.71 3.32
C SER A 432 -11.62 60.45 3.68
N GLY A 433 -12.05 59.18 3.60
CA GLY A 433 -13.36 58.72 4.06
C GLY A 433 -13.20 57.65 5.15
N SER A 434 -13.92 57.80 6.27
CA SER A 434 -13.88 56.86 7.39
C SER A 434 -14.75 55.64 7.12
N ALA A 435 -14.16 54.45 7.05
CA ALA A 435 -14.89 53.19 6.91
C ALA A 435 -15.67 52.82 8.19
N PRO A 436 -16.83 52.14 8.09
CA PRO A 436 -17.46 51.45 9.21
C PRO A 436 -16.56 50.29 9.70
N GLN A 437 -16.63 49.95 11.00
CA GLN A 437 -15.95 48.75 11.50
C GLN A 437 -16.72 47.47 11.11
N PRO A 438 -16.03 46.37 10.76
CA PRO A 438 -16.65 45.06 10.64
C PRO A 438 -17.06 44.52 12.01
N SER A 439 -18.16 43.77 12.06
CA SER A 439 -18.57 43.00 13.24
C SER A 439 -17.71 41.74 13.41
N GLU A 440 -17.30 41.45 14.65
CA GLU A 440 -16.50 40.27 14.98
C GLU A 440 -17.22 38.98 14.57
N THR A 441 -16.60 38.20 13.69
CA THR A 441 -17.06 36.84 13.35
C THR A 441 -16.31 35.87 14.27
N THR A 442 -17.01 35.31 15.27
CA THR A 442 -16.40 34.36 16.21
C THR A 442 -16.10 33.03 15.52
N VAL A 443 -14.83 32.79 15.19
CA VAL A 443 -14.37 31.46 14.81
C VAL A 443 -14.41 30.57 16.06
N ILE A 444 -15.47 29.78 16.20
CA ILE A 444 -15.58 28.78 17.26
C ILE A 444 -14.61 27.66 16.93
N HIS A 445 -13.52 27.55 17.70
CA HIS A 445 -12.71 26.33 17.70
C HIS A 445 -13.55 25.18 18.29
N ILE A 446 -14.19 24.38 17.42
CA ILE A 446 -14.75 23.07 17.79
C ILE A 446 -13.59 22.09 17.99
N ASN A 447 -12.81 22.32 19.04
CA ASN A 447 -11.99 21.28 19.63
C ASN A 447 -12.98 20.24 20.19
N MET A 448 -12.90 18.97 19.77
CA MET A 448 -13.79 17.90 20.28
C MET A 448 -13.47 17.50 21.74
N SER A 449 -12.95 18.43 22.53
CA SER A 449 -12.76 18.37 23.98
C SER A 449 -14.04 18.77 24.72
N ARG A 450 -14.93 17.78 24.87
CA ARG A 450 -15.90 17.58 25.95
C ARG A 450 -15.88 18.64 27.09
N PRO A 451 -17.00 19.34 27.40
CA PRO A 451 -17.01 20.41 28.40
C PRO A 451 -16.79 19.92 29.85
N LEU A 452 -16.00 20.69 30.61
CA LEU A 452 -15.81 20.58 32.07
C LEU A 452 -16.71 21.63 32.74
N GLY A 453 -17.63 21.31 33.66
CA GLY A 453 -18.06 20.02 34.20
C GLY A 453 -19.45 20.16 34.86
N PRO A 454 -19.83 19.40 35.91
CA PRO A 454 -18.95 18.71 36.86
C PRO A 454 -18.82 17.19 36.65
N THR A 455 -17.59 16.71 36.78
CA THR A 455 -17.22 15.37 37.27
C THR A 455 -18.14 14.18 36.93
N THR A 456 -18.10 13.72 35.69
CA THR A 456 -17.48 12.41 35.48
C THR A 456 -16.22 12.59 34.64
N ALA A 457 -15.07 12.68 35.31
CA ALA A 457 -13.83 12.31 34.65
C ALA A 457 -14.02 10.89 34.11
N THR A 458 -13.67 10.64 32.85
CA THR A 458 -13.27 9.27 32.53
C THR A 458 -12.08 8.97 33.44
N ALA A 459 -11.94 7.75 33.97
CA ALA A 459 -10.86 7.47 34.92
C ALA A 459 -9.50 7.93 34.34
N PHE A 460 -9.32 7.70 33.03
CA PHE A 460 -8.20 8.09 32.20
C PHE A 460 -7.94 9.62 32.10
N ASP A 461 -8.96 10.48 32.07
CA ASP A 461 -8.79 11.96 32.14
C ASP A 461 -8.17 12.44 33.47
N SER A 462 -8.18 11.58 34.51
CA SER A 462 -7.53 11.85 35.80
C SER A 462 -6.17 11.18 35.96
N LEU A 463 -5.73 10.39 34.98
CA LEU A 463 -4.43 9.72 35.00
C LEU A 463 -3.37 10.58 34.28
N PRO A 464 -2.13 10.65 34.80
CA PRO A 464 -0.99 11.17 34.06
C PRO A 464 -0.80 10.44 32.72
N ILE A 465 -0.24 11.16 31.74
CA ILE A 465 -0.01 10.65 30.38
C ILE A 465 0.83 9.36 30.38
N GLU A 466 1.70 9.17 31.35
CA GLU A 466 2.50 7.95 31.55
C GLU A 466 1.65 6.74 31.92
N LEU A 467 0.59 6.92 32.73
CA LEU A 467 -0.33 5.83 33.08
C LEU A 467 -1.30 5.53 31.94
N ASN A 468 -1.78 6.53 31.21
CA ASN A 468 -2.57 6.28 29.99
C ASN A 468 -1.71 5.58 28.91
N LYS A 469 -0.43 5.96 28.78
CA LYS A 469 0.56 5.24 27.94
C LYS A 469 0.75 3.79 28.39
N ALA A 470 0.89 3.53 29.69
CA ALA A 470 0.99 2.17 30.20
C ALA A 470 -0.27 1.35 29.84
N ILE A 471 -1.47 1.91 30.06
CA ILE A 471 -2.73 1.21 29.79
C ILE A 471 -2.92 0.88 28.30
N VAL A 472 -2.55 1.77 27.37
CA VAL A 472 -2.58 1.45 25.92
C VAL A 472 -1.49 0.45 25.51
N HIS A 473 -0.37 0.40 26.24
CA HIS A 473 0.65 -0.63 26.00
C HIS A 473 0.14 -2.04 26.32
N GLU A 474 -0.66 -2.21 27.37
CA GLU A 474 -1.32 -3.49 27.72
C GLU A 474 -2.46 -3.90 26.76
N LEU A 475 -2.75 -3.14 25.69
CA LEU A 475 -3.74 -3.51 24.68
C LEU A 475 -3.11 -4.37 23.57
N ASP A 476 -3.62 -5.60 23.44
CA ASP A 476 -3.12 -6.63 22.52
C ASP A 476 -3.30 -6.27 21.03
N ASN A 477 -4.41 -5.63 20.68
CA ASN A 477 -4.86 -5.50 19.30
C ASN A 477 -5.09 -4.05 18.86
N ASP A 478 -4.84 -3.80 17.57
CA ASP A 478 -4.83 -2.46 16.99
C ASP A 478 -6.24 -1.83 16.90
N LYS A 479 -7.32 -2.62 17.05
CA LYS A 479 -8.69 -2.08 17.15
C LYS A 479 -8.90 -1.47 18.54
N ASP A 480 -8.49 -2.14 19.60
CA ASP A 480 -8.67 -1.63 20.95
C ASP A 480 -7.71 -0.48 21.28
N ILE A 481 -6.51 -0.44 20.69
CA ILE A 481 -5.66 0.77 20.69
C ILE A 481 -6.40 1.94 20.03
N ALA A 482 -7.07 1.72 18.89
CA ALA A 482 -7.85 2.75 18.22
C ALA A 482 -9.13 3.16 18.99
N ASN A 483 -9.79 2.20 19.66
CA ASN A 483 -10.92 2.50 20.56
C ASN A 483 -10.45 3.35 21.75
N TYR A 484 -9.32 2.99 22.37
CA TYR A 484 -8.74 3.69 23.51
C TYR A 484 -8.32 5.12 23.16
N ARG A 485 -7.73 5.34 21.97
CA ARG A 485 -7.42 6.66 21.37
C ARG A 485 -8.63 7.61 21.30
N LEU A 486 -9.85 7.06 21.27
CA LEU A 486 -11.11 7.79 21.12
C LEU A 486 -11.88 7.98 22.43
N ILE A 487 -11.41 7.45 23.57
CA ILE A 487 -12.13 7.56 24.86
C ILE A 487 -12.15 9.01 25.37
N CYS A 488 -11.01 9.70 25.36
CA CYS A 488 -10.91 11.09 25.78
C CYS A 488 -9.58 11.74 25.31
N HIS A 489 -9.43 13.04 25.56
CA HIS A 489 -8.22 13.79 25.18
C HIS A 489 -6.94 13.18 25.77
N SER A 490 -6.94 12.82 27.05
CA SER A 490 -5.77 12.27 27.75
C SER A 490 -5.34 10.88 27.24
N THR A 491 -6.23 10.10 26.61
CA THR A 491 -5.86 8.84 25.94
C THR A 491 -5.46 9.03 24.48
N ASN A 492 -5.93 10.08 23.82
CA ASN A 492 -5.43 10.51 22.52
C ASN A 492 -3.99 11.05 22.62
N ASP A 493 -3.74 11.95 23.57
CA ASP A 493 -2.45 12.59 23.80
C ASP A 493 -1.34 11.58 24.15
N ALA A 494 -1.71 10.53 24.90
CA ALA A 494 -0.85 9.40 25.23
C ALA A 494 -0.31 8.65 23.99
N ILE A 495 -1.09 8.60 22.92
CA ILE A 495 -0.79 7.85 21.68
C ILE A 495 -0.11 8.75 20.65
N ASP A 496 -0.67 9.94 20.38
CA ASP A 496 -0.26 10.79 19.25
C ASP A 496 0.46 12.08 19.65
N ALA A 497 -0.08 12.86 20.59
CA ALA A 497 0.33 14.25 20.80
C ALA A 497 1.78 14.43 21.31
N ASP A 498 2.30 13.47 22.10
CA ASP A 498 3.72 13.45 22.47
C ASP A 498 4.62 12.97 21.30
N LYS A 499 4.57 13.71 20.18
CA LYS A 499 5.42 13.51 18.99
C LYS A 499 5.44 12.04 18.52
N LEU A 500 4.29 11.35 18.59
CA LEU A 500 4.12 9.94 18.25
C LEU A 500 5.06 9.00 19.04
N SER A 501 5.44 9.34 20.28
CA SER A 501 6.39 8.57 21.10
C SER A 501 5.90 7.15 21.39
N PHE A 502 4.60 6.99 21.62
CA PHE A 502 3.97 5.68 21.82
C PHE A 502 4.19 4.79 20.59
N TRP A 503 4.03 5.29 19.38
CA TRP A 503 4.29 4.51 18.17
C TRP A 503 5.76 4.07 18.05
N ARG A 504 6.73 4.86 18.54
CA ARG A 504 8.13 4.41 18.65
C ARG A 504 8.27 3.24 19.64
N ALA A 505 7.57 3.30 20.77
CA ALA A 505 7.59 2.25 21.79
C ALA A 505 6.85 0.98 21.31
N LYS A 506 5.59 1.08 20.85
CA LYS A 506 4.77 -0.04 20.35
C LYS A 506 5.35 -0.67 19.07
N TYR A 507 6.08 0.10 18.24
CA TYR A 507 6.90 -0.49 17.17
C TYR A 507 8.06 -1.32 17.73
N ARG A 508 8.84 -0.80 18.70
CA ARG A 508 9.93 -1.55 19.36
C ARG A 508 9.45 -2.77 20.16
N GLU A 509 8.22 -2.71 20.64
CA GLU A 509 7.51 -3.82 21.29
C GLU A 509 7.16 -4.91 20.29
N LYS A 510 6.59 -4.56 19.12
CA LYS A 510 6.00 -5.49 18.16
C LYS A 510 6.94 -5.97 17.05
N TYR A 511 7.91 -5.17 16.60
CA TYR A 511 8.79 -5.44 15.46
C TYR A 511 10.28 -5.23 15.79
N ASP A 512 11.16 -5.79 14.98
CA ASP A 512 12.60 -5.54 15.08
C ASP A 512 12.91 -4.09 14.68
N PHE A 513 13.79 -3.42 15.43
CA PHE A 513 13.92 -1.96 15.33
C PHE A 513 14.93 -1.53 14.26
N LYS A 514 14.44 -0.79 13.26
CA LYS A 514 15.28 -0.15 12.24
C LYS A 514 15.69 1.25 12.68
N ASP A 515 16.99 1.49 12.82
CA ASP A 515 17.53 2.81 13.11
C ASP A 515 17.35 3.82 11.97
N GLY A 516 17.47 5.10 12.29
CA GLY A 516 17.31 6.22 11.34
C GLY A 516 15.86 6.66 11.08
N LEU A 517 14.85 5.88 11.49
CA LEU A 517 13.44 6.26 11.34
C LEU A 517 12.95 7.19 12.47
N ASN A 518 12.25 8.26 12.08
CA ASN A 518 11.53 9.16 12.97
C ASN A 518 10.17 8.55 13.40
N ASN A 519 9.54 9.13 14.42
CA ASN A 519 8.33 8.54 15.03
C ASN A 519 7.12 8.51 14.07
N LEU A 520 6.99 9.48 13.17
CA LEU A 520 5.95 9.49 12.12
C LEU A 520 6.18 8.38 11.09
N GLN A 521 7.43 8.14 10.70
CA GLN A 521 7.78 7.02 9.83
C GLN A 521 7.51 5.67 10.51
N LEU A 522 7.87 5.52 11.80
CA LEU A 522 7.61 4.31 12.58
C LEU A 522 6.11 4.04 12.72
N CYS A 523 5.29 5.06 13.01
CA CYS A 523 3.83 4.97 13.01
C CYS A 523 3.29 4.51 11.65
N ARG A 524 3.69 5.18 10.56
CA ARG A 524 3.29 4.83 9.18
C ARG A 524 3.74 3.43 8.74
N VAL A 525 4.84 2.89 9.25
CA VAL A 525 5.27 1.50 8.99
C VAL A 525 4.52 0.51 9.87
N TYR A 526 4.28 0.81 11.14
CA TYR A 526 3.46 -0.01 12.06
C TYR A 526 2.05 -0.25 11.49
N GLN A 527 1.34 0.83 11.19
CA GLN A 527 -0.04 0.78 10.69
C GLN A 527 -0.13 0.03 9.37
N ARG A 528 0.84 0.28 8.47
CA ARG A 528 0.96 -0.42 7.18
C ARG A 528 1.19 -1.92 7.35
N ARG A 529 2.12 -2.33 8.24
CA ARG A 529 2.37 -3.75 8.58
C ARG A 529 1.12 -4.40 9.16
N SER A 530 0.41 -3.74 10.08
CA SER A 530 -0.89 -4.24 10.61
C SER A 530 -1.97 -4.39 9.53
N LYS A 531 -2.14 -3.41 8.62
CA LYS A 531 -3.11 -3.50 7.50
C LYS A 531 -2.74 -4.65 6.56
N GLN A 532 -1.46 -4.81 6.22
CA GLN A 532 -0.97 -5.77 5.24
C GLN A 532 -0.88 -7.21 5.78
N LEU A 533 -0.44 -7.43 7.02
CA LEU A 533 -0.46 -8.75 7.66
C LEU A 533 -1.91 -9.27 7.78
N ARG A 534 -2.86 -8.41 8.17
CA ARG A 534 -4.29 -8.80 8.30
C ARG A 534 -5.01 -8.98 6.97
N ARG A 535 -4.75 -8.16 5.95
CA ARG A 535 -5.40 -8.31 4.62
C ARG A 535 -4.74 -9.38 3.77
N GLY A 536 -3.42 -9.53 3.86
CA GLY A 536 -2.61 -10.37 2.97
C GLY A 536 -2.94 -11.85 3.01
N ILE A 537 -3.50 -12.34 4.12
CA ILE A 537 -3.94 -13.74 4.27
C ILE A 537 -4.93 -14.19 3.17
N LYS A 538 -5.68 -13.24 2.58
CA LYS A 538 -6.69 -13.50 1.53
C LYS A 538 -6.08 -13.68 0.13
N TYR A 539 -4.81 -13.34 -0.10
CA TYR A 539 -4.21 -13.43 -1.43
C TYR A 539 -3.68 -14.84 -1.72
N PRO A 540 -3.72 -15.31 -2.99
CA PRO A 540 -3.32 -16.67 -3.36
C PRO A 540 -1.83 -16.82 -3.71
N PHE A 541 -1.06 -15.73 -3.78
CA PHE A 541 0.39 -15.71 -4.00
C PHE A 541 0.91 -16.61 -5.15
N PHE A 542 0.22 -16.64 -6.30
CA PHE A 542 0.63 -17.44 -7.45
C PHE A 542 1.75 -16.78 -8.28
N HIS A 543 1.70 -15.46 -8.47
CA HIS A 543 2.57 -14.77 -9.44
C HIS A 543 3.19 -13.46 -8.95
N GLY A 544 2.66 -12.82 -7.90
CA GLY A 544 3.23 -11.58 -7.37
C GLY A 544 2.97 -10.35 -8.25
N ILE A 545 1.92 -10.40 -9.09
CA ILE A 545 1.64 -9.35 -10.09
C ILE A 545 0.56 -8.36 -9.63
N ARG A 546 -0.34 -8.74 -8.71
CA ARG A 546 -1.43 -7.86 -8.25
C ARG A 546 -0.89 -6.79 -7.30
N GLN A 547 -1.44 -5.58 -7.33
CA GLN A 547 -0.91 -4.45 -6.54
C GLN A 547 -0.91 -4.73 -5.03
N GLY A 548 -2.02 -5.23 -4.46
CA GLY A 548 -2.08 -5.62 -3.05
C GLY A 548 -1.18 -6.80 -2.67
N GLU A 549 -1.01 -7.77 -3.59
CA GLU A 549 -0.09 -8.91 -3.44
C GLU A 549 1.37 -8.39 -3.37
N ARG A 550 1.77 -7.50 -4.28
CA ARG A 550 3.07 -6.82 -4.29
C ARG A 550 3.32 -5.97 -3.05
N GLN A 551 2.30 -5.31 -2.52
CA GLN A 551 2.40 -4.55 -1.28
C GLN A 551 2.75 -5.45 -0.09
N VAL A 552 2.10 -6.61 0.04
CA VAL A 552 2.39 -7.60 1.09
C VAL A 552 3.77 -8.24 0.90
N VAL A 553 4.15 -8.60 -0.33
CA VAL A 553 5.48 -9.14 -0.66
C VAL A 553 6.60 -8.17 -0.29
N ASN A 554 6.47 -6.89 -0.63
CA ASN A 554 7.46 -5.88 -0.24
C ASN A 554 7.55 -5.70 1.28
N MET A 555 6.42 -5.75 1.99
CA MET A 555 6.39 -5.67 3.46
C MET A 555 7.07 -6.87 4.13
N LEU A 556 6.84 -8.09 3.64
CA LEU A 556 7.51 -9.30 4.13
C LEU A 556 9.02 -9.25 3.84
N LYS A 557 9.42 -8.85 2.62
CA LYS A 557 10.82 -8.62 2.24
C LYS A 557 11.51 -7.60 3.16
N ASP A 558 10.86 -6.48 3.46
CA ASP A 558 11.38 -5.47 4.38
C ASP A 558 11.54 -6.05 5.79
N MET A 559 10.59 -6.86 6.27
CA MET A 559 10.70 -7.55 7.56
C MET A 559 11.80 -8.60 7.61
N ILE A 560 12.00 -9.38 6.55
CA ILE A 560 13.11 -10.36 6.41
C ILE A 560 14.47 -9.65 6.49
N ASN A 561 14.61 -8.53 5.78
CA ASN A 561 15.83 -7.70 5.80
C ASN A 561 16.06 -6.98 7.14
N GLU A 562 15.00 -6.79 7.94
CA GLU A 562 15.03 -6.15 9.27
C GLU A 562 15.12 -7.16 10.44
N SER A 563 14.99 -8.47 10.18
CA SER A 563 15.18 -9.50 11.19
C SER A 563 16.54 -9.37 11.89
N PHE A 564 16.53 -9.59 13.21
CA PHE A 564 17.71 -9.48 14.10
C PHE A 564 18.36 -8.07 14.19
N GLN A 565 17.71 -7.01 13.70
CA GLN A 565 18.11 -5.62 14.00
C GLN A 565 17.57 -5.13 15.37
N GLY A 566 16.58 -5.83 15.93
CA GLY A 566 15.98 -5.57 17.24
C GLY A 566 16.57 -6.40 18.37
N ALA A 567 15.94 -6.33 19.54
CA ALA A 567 16.27 -7.19 20.67
C ALA A 567 15.84 -8.65 20.40
N THR A 568 16.79 -9.57 20.52
CA THR A 568 16.61 -11.01 20.29
C THR A 568 16.25 -11.76 21.57
N THR A 569 15.49 -12.84 21.44
CA THR A 569 15.29 -13.85 22.49
C THR A 569 15.99 -15.16 22.10
N VAL A 570 16.00 -16.13 23.01
CA VAL A 570 16.53 -17.49 22.80
C VAL A 570 15.39 -18.46 23.06
N ASP A 571 15.23 -19.50 22.23
CA ASP A 571 14.28 -20.59 22.47
C ASP A 571 14.84 -21.70 23.38
N GLU A 572 14.01 -22.69 23.69
CA GLU A 572 14.38 -23.82 24.58
C GLU A 572 15.54 -24.68 24.07
N HIS A 573 15.89 -24.55 22.78
CA HIS A 573 17.01 -25.23 22.15
C HIS A 573 18.21 -24.30 21.90
N GLY A 574 18.29 -23.16 22.60
CA GLY A 574 19.43 -22.24 22.51
C GLY A 574 19.46 -21.37 21.24
N ARG A 575 18.41 -21.35 20.42
CA ARG A 575 18.43 -20.67 19.11
C ARG A 575 17.94 -19.25 19.22
N LEU A 576 18.64 -18.31 18.58
CA LEU A 576 18.21 -16.91 18.50
C LEU A 576 16.90 -16.76 17.73
N ARG A 577 15.97 -16.00 18.30
CA ARG A 577 14.69 -15.60 17.70
C ARG A 577 14.59 -14.07 17.71
N CYS A 578 13.91 -13.51 16.71
CA CYS A 578 13.64 -12.07 16.60
C CYS A 578 12.15 -11.80 16.37
N LYS A 579 11.71 -10.55 16.48
CA LYS A 579 10.28 -10.22 16.49
C LYS A 579 9.64 -10.37 15.12
N ASN A 580 10.36 -10.03 14.05
CA ASN A 580 9.87 -10.19 12.69
C ASN A 580 9.62 -11.67 12.34
N HIS A 581 10.39 -12.61 12.92
CA HIS A 581 10.16 -14.05 12.72
C HIS A 581 8.81 -14.51 13.24
N ALA A 582 8.37 -14.02 14.41
CA ALA A 582 7.06 -14.40 14.97
C ALA A 582 5.89 -13.94 14.08
N HIS A 583 5.96 -12.73 13.53
CA HIS A 583 4.93 -12.22 12.59
C HIS A 583 4.99 -12.88 11.21
N ILE A 584 6.18 -13.21 10.71
CA ILE A 584 6.34 -13.98 9.47
C ILE A 584 5.74 -15.38 9.65
N LEU A 585 5.96 -16.01 10.81
CA LEU A 585 5.40 -17.32 11.16
C LEU A 585 3.86 -17.29 11.27
N ASP A 586 3.27 -16.34 12.02
CA ASP A 586 1.81 -16.16 12.07
C ASP A 586 1.22 -15.92 10.67
N PHE A 587 1.89 -15.13 9.83
CA PHE A 587 1.46 -14.90 8.46
C PHE A 587 1.55 -16.16 7.59
N ILE A 588 2.60 -16.98 7.72
CA ILE A 588 2.73 -18.26 7.01
C ILE A 588 1.58 -19.21 7.40
N LEU A 589 1.33 -19.37 8.71
CA LEU A 589 0.30 -20.26 9.24
C LEU A 589 -1.12 -19.88 8.80
N ARG A 590 -1.37 -18.60 8.54
CA ARG A 590 -2.72 -18.05 8.27
C ARG A 590 -2.96 -17.64 6.83
N SER A 591 -1.96 -17.72 5.95
CA SER A 591 -2.04 -17.29 4.54
C SER A 591 -1.75 -18.42 3.56
N ARG A 592 -2.03 -18.15 2.28
CA ARG A 592 -1.71 -19.05 1.16
C ARG A 592 -0.32 -18.78 0.56
N LEU A 593 0.61 -18.22 1.34
CA LEU A 593 1.94 -17.85 0.84
C LEU A 593 2.74 -19.09 0.40
N LEU A 594 2.70 -20.17 1.19
CA LEU A 594 3.43 -21.42 0.93
C LEU A 594 2.50 -22.61 0.65
N ASN A 595 1.23 -22.52 1.08
CA ASN A 595 0.19 -23.53 0.84
C ASN A 595 -0.84 -22.98 -0.16
N ASN A 596 -0.73 -23.44 -1.41
CA ASN A 596 -1.76 -23.23 -2.42
C ASN A 596 -2.89 -24.25 -2.18
N ASP A 597 -4.15 -23.86 -2.36
CA ASP A 597 -5.32 -24.76 -2.28
C ASP A 597 -5.74 -25.36 -3.65
N ARG A 598 -4.95 -25.07 -4.70
CA ARG A 598 -5.19 -25.44 -6.11
C ARG A 598 -3.96 -25.13 -6.97
N ARG A 599 -3.91 -25.69 -8.18
CA ARG A 599 -2.96 -25.31 -9.24
C ARG A 599 -3.12 -23.81 -9.59
N ALA A 600 -2.02 -23.16 -9.98
CA ALA A 600 -2.05 -21.78 -10.46
C ALA A 600 -2.90 -21.66 -11.75
N PRO A 601 -3.63 -20.56 -12.00
CA PRO A 601 -4.40 -20.39 -13.23
C PRO A 601 -3.50 -20.34 -14.47
N ASP A 602 -3.94 -20.95 -15.57
CA ASP A 602 -3.29 -20.80 -16.87
C ASP A 602 -3.29 -19.33 -17.32
N THR A 603 -2.13 -18.81 -17.74
CA THR A 603 -1.99 -17.44 -18.23
C THR A 603 -2.40 -17.31 -19.71
N PRO A 604 -2.92 -16.14 -20.15
CA PRO A 604 -3.26 -15.92 -21.55
C PRO A 604 -2.09 -16.19 -22.53
N PRO A 605 -2.35 -16.79 -23.71
CA PRO A 605 -1.32 -17.10 -24.70
C PRO A 605 -0.45 -15.89 -25.07
N GLY A 606 0.86 -16.11 -25.14
CA GLY A 606 1.85 -15.05 -25.40
C GLY A 606 2.46 -14.40 -24.15
N THR A 607 1.89 -14.62 -22.97
CA THR A 607 2.51 -14.20 -21.70
C THR A 607 3.63 -15.16 -21.33
N LEU A 608 4.84 -14.65 -21.05
CA LEU A 608 5.88 -15.45 -20.40
C LEU A 608 5.50 -15.68 -18.93
N MET A 609 5.26 -16.95 -18.56
CA MET A 609 5.04 -17.32 -17.16
C MET A 609 6.31 -17.06 -16.35
N HIS A 610 6.29 -16.01 -15.53
CA HIS A 610 7.33 -15.74 -14.54
C HIS A 610 6.66 -15.30 -13.24
N ILE A 611 7.00 -15.96 -12.14
CA ILE A 611 6.68 -15.48 -10.79
C ILE A 611 7.57 -14.28 -10.48
N ASP A 612 7.02 -13.24 -9.84
CA ASP A 612 7.80 -12.06 -9.43
C ASP A 612 9.03 -12.46 -8.61
N ASP A 613 10.22 -11.96 -8.97
CA ASP A 613 11.49 -12.32 -8.29
C ASP A 613 11.45 -12.00 -6.79
N GLY A 614 10.74 -10.94 -6.39
CA GLY A 614 10.52 -10.56 -4.99
C GLY A 614 9.61 -11.56 -4.27
N LEU A 615 8.50 -11.98 -4.90
CA LEU A 615 7.65 -13.03 -4.33
C LEU A 615 8.41 -14.35 -4.21
N ALA A 616 9.19 -14.73 -5.22
CA ALA A 616 9.93 -15.98 -5.21
C ALA A 616 11.03 -16.01 -4.12
N ALA A 617 11.78 -14.92 -3.98
CA ALA A 617 12.74 -14.76 -2.89
C ALA A 617 12.06 -14.79 -1.51
N VAL A 618 10.94 -14.08 -1.32
CA VAL A 618 10.16 -14.10 -0.08
C VAL A 618 9.64 -15.51 0.23
N LYS A 619 9.11 -16.25 -0.75
CA LYS A 619 8.67 -17.63 -0.55
C LYS A 619 9.82 -18.54 -0.10
N LEU A 620 10.99 -18.47 -0.75
CA LEU A 620 12.17 -19.27 -0.37
C LEU A 620 12.66 -18.98 1.06
N MET A 621 12.61 -17.72 1.50
CA MET A 621 12.93 -17.33 2.88
C MET A 621 11.88 -17.83 3.87
N CYS A 622 10.59 -17.65 3.55
CA CYS A 622 9.49 -18.15 4.37
C CYS A 622 9.46 -19.70 4.47
N SER A 623 9.89 -20.41 3.43
CA SER A 623 10.01 -21.87 3.45
C SER A 623 11.03 -22.38 4.47
N GLN A 624 12.00 -21.58 4.95
CA GLN A 624 12.94 -22.05 5.97
C GLN A 624 12.28 -22.30 7.34
N PHE A 625 11.07 -21.75 7.59
CA PHE A 625 10.36 -21.93 8.86
C PHE A 625 9.58 -23.25 8.95
N VAL A 626 9.17 -23.84 7.82
CA VAL A 626 8.10 -24.87 7.82
C VAL A 626 8.54 -26.25 8.30
N PHE A 627 9.83 -26.49 8.48
CA PHE A 627 10.39 -27.80 8.87
C PHE A 627 10.37 -28.05 10.39
N ASN A 628 9.92 -27.07 11.19
CA ASN A 628 9.86 -27.13 12.64
C ASN A 628 8.51 -26.56 13.14
N ILE A 629 7.41 -26.93 12.48
CA ILE A 629 6.03 -26.54 12.81
C ILE A 629 5.17 -27.80 12.90
N GLU A 630 4.62 -28.08 14.07
CA GLU A 630 3.65 -29.17 14.27
C GLU A 630 2.27 -28.78 13.71
N GLY A 631 1.54 -29.76 13.17
CA GLY A 631 0.15 -29.58 12.74
C GLY A 631 -0.08 -28.67 11.52
N LEU A 632 0.98 -28.19 10.85
CA LEU A 632 0.86 -27.55 9.54
C LEU A 632 0.57 -28.62 8.47
N GLU A 633 -0.32 -28.33 7.53
CA GLU A 633 -0.57 -29.21 6.39
C GLU A 633 0.44 -28.93 5.26
N HIS A 634 1.04 -29.96 4.66
CA HIS A 634 2.10 -29.83 3.66
C HIS A 634 1.70 -30.30 2.25
N ASN A 635 0.43 -30.07 1.88
CA ASN A 635 -0.09 -30.40 0.55
C ASN A 635 0.60 -29.61 -0.57
N ILE A 636 1.51 -30.27 -1.28
CA ILE A 636 2.13 -29.76 -2.51
C ILE A 636 1.25 -30.12 -3.70
N PHE A 637 0.38 -29.18 -4.10
CA PHE A 637 -0.39 -29.30 -5.34
C PHE A 637 0.53 -29.37 -6.57
N ALA A 638 0.17 -30.24 -7.52
CA ALA A 638 0.92 -30.48 -8.75
C ALA A 638 2.40 -30.86 -8.50
N PHE A 639 2.66 -31.77 -7.55
CA PHE A 639 4.00 -32.28 -7.26
C PHE A 639 4.74 -32.78 -8.51
N GLU A 640 4.03 -33.34 -9.49
CA GLU A 640 4.58 -33.81 -10.76
C GLU A 640 5.20 -32.71 -11.63
N GLU A 641 4.80 -31.44 -11.46
CA GLU A 641 5.50 -30.29 -12.07
C GLU A 641 6.85 -30.04 -11.39
N SER A 642 6.91 -30.19 -10.06
CA SER A 642 8.14 -30.00 -9.29
C SER A 642 9.13 -31.14 -9.51
N GLN A 643 8.67 -32.41 -9.50
CA GLN A 643 9.48 -33.57 -9.89
C GLN A 643 10.02 -33.39 -11.32
N HIS A 644 9.17 -33.01 -12.29
CA HIS A 644 9.64 -32.76 -13.66
C HIS A 644 10.69 -31.64 -13.72
N ALA A 645 10.48 -30.53 -13.00
CA ALA A 645 11.40 -29.38 -13.02
C ALA A 645 12.77 -29.68 -12.40
N VAL A 646 12.85 -30.42 -11.28
CA VAL A 646 14.14 -30.69 -10.62
C VAL A 646 15.08 -31.55 -11.47
N TYR A 647 14.54 -32.51 -12.22
CA TYR A 647 15.31 -33.44 -13.08
C TYR A 647 15.61 -32.93 -14.50
N LEU A 648 15.32 -31.67 -14.83
CA LEU A 648 15.76 -31.08 -16.10
C LEU A 648 17.30 -30.96 -16.17
N SER A 649 17.87 -31.04 -17.37
CA SER A 649 19.32 -30.89 -17.57
C SER A 649 19.81 -29.46 -17.23
N ALA A 650 21.09 -29.29 -16.88
CA ALA A 650 21.69 -27.96 -16.73
C ALA A 650 21.59 -27.06 -17.97
N SER A 651 21.36 -27.65 -19.15
CA SER A 651 21.07 -26.89 -20.38
C SER A 651 19.62 -26.42 -20.52
N ALA A 652 18.65 -27.16 -19.95
CA ALA A 652 17.22 -26.90 -20.12
C ALA A 652 16.63 -26.07 -18.97
N ALA A 653 17.09 -26.33 -17.74
CA ALA A 653 16.83 -25.51 -16.56
C ALA A 653 18.16 -25.25 -15.84
N PRO A 654 18.94 -24.25 -16.28
CA PRO A 654 20.14 -23.82 -15.56
C PRO A 654 19.75 -23.19 -14.22
N LEU A 655 20.59 -23.40 -13.20
CA LEU A 655 20.38 -22.85 -11.86
C LEU A 655 20.75 -21.36 -11.78
N PHE A 656 21.70 -20.94 -12.61
CA PHE A 656 22.20 -19.57 -12.75
C PHE A 656 22.07 -19.08 -14.19
N ASN A 657 22.05 -17.76 -14.38
CA ASN A 657 22.32 -17.14 -15.68
C ASN A 657 23.81 -17.29 -16.09
N TYR A 658 24.16 -16.89 -17.32
CA TYR A 658 25.48 -17.13 -17.92
C TYR A 658 26.68 -16.52 -17.15
N ASP A 659 26.49 -15.39 -16.46
CA ASP A 659 27.52 -14.71 -15.67
C ASP A 659 27.53 -15.13 -14.18
N HIS A 660 26.69 -16.09 -13.81
CA HIS A 660 26.49 -16.61 -12.45
C HIS A 660 25.97 -15.58 -11.41
N THR A 661 25.38 -14.43 -11.82
CA THR A 661 24.89 -13.39 -10.88
C THR A 661 23.39 -13.41 -10.58
N LYS A 662 22.54 -14.02 -11.42
CA LYS A 662 21.09 -14.15 -11.20
C LYS A 662 20.68 -15.62 -11.08
N LEU A 663 19.87 -15.91 -10.06
CA LEU A 663 19.27 -17.22 -9.82
C LEU A 663 18.05 -17.50 -10.69
N ASN A 664 17.87 -18.77 -11.04
CA ASN A 664 16.60 -19.32 -11.49
C ASN A 664 15.68 -19.57 -10.27
N LEU A 665 15.08 -18.50 -9.75
CA LEU A 665 14.22 -18.57 -8.56
C LEU A 665 12.98 -19.46 -8.76
N GLY A 666 12.50 -19.63 -9.99
CA GLY A 666 11.42 -20.59 -10.32
C GLY A 666 11.86 -22.04 -10.08
N TRP A 667 13.04 -22.43 -10.57
CA TRP A 667 13.60 -23.75 -10.30
C TRP A 667 13.85 -23.99 -8.80
N MET A 668 14.38 -22.98 -8.09
CA MET A 668 14.59 -23.04 -6.65
C MET A 668 13.29 -23.29 -5.87
N LEU A 669 12.17 -22.71 -6.29
CA LEU A 669 10.85 -22.97 -5.68
C LEU A 669 10.36 -24.39 -5.94
N HIS A 670 10.58 -24.96 -7.13
CA HIS A 670 10.28 -26.36 -7.40
C HIS A 670 11.16 -27.30 -6.56
N ALA A 671 12.47 -27.02 -6.42
CA ALA A 671 13.36 -27.79 -5.56
C ALA A 671 12.95 -27.73 -4.07
N MET A 672 12.60 -26.55 -3.56
CA MET A 672 12.07 -26.39 -2.20
C MET A 672 10.73 -27.12 -2.02
N SER A 673 9.82 -27.05 -3.01
CA SER A 673 8.52 -27.73 -2.97
C SER A 673 8.67 -29.26 -3.04
N PHE A 674 9.64 -29.74 -3.82
CA PHE A 674 9.99 -31.15 -3.95
C PHE A 674 10.46 -31.73 -2.61
N PHE A 675 11.47 -31.12 -1.97
CA PHE A 675 11.93 -31.60 -0.66
C PHE A 675 10.88 -31.39 0.45
N ARG A 676 10.10 -30.29 0.40
CA ARG A 676 8.98 -30.10 1.32
C ARG A 676 7.90 -31.18 1.18
N HIS A 677 7.70 -31.77 0.00
CA HIS A 677 6.83 -32.94 -0.15
C HIS A 677 7.40 -34.14 0.60
N HIS A 678 8.62 -34.58 0.27
CA HIS A 678 9.21 -35.78 0.88
C HIS A 678 9.45 -35.67 2.39
N MET A 679 9.90 -34.51 2.87
CA MET A 679 10.29 -34.32 4.27
C MET A 679 9.12 -34.06 5.22
N MET A 680 7.98 -33.57 4.72
CA MET A 680 6.93 -33.01 5.58
C MET A 680 5.48 -33.43 5.23
N ASN A 681 5.26 -34.21 4.16
CA ASN A 681 3.94 -34.78 3.88
C ASN A 681 3.88 -36.25 4.34
N GLU A 682 3.19 -36.51 5.46
CA GLU A 682 2.89 -37.85 5.98
C GLU A 682 2.39 -38.80 4.89
N ASN A 683 1.47 -38.33 4.04
CA ASN A 683 0.88 -39.11 2.94
C ASN A 683 1.87 -39.50 1.83
N ALA A 684 3.08 -38.93 1.81
CA ALA A 684 4.12 -39.33 0.87
C ALA A 684 4.89 -40.58 1.33
N GLN A 685 4.88 -40.92 2.63
CA GLN A 685 5.54 -42.10 3.21
C GLN A 685 7.00 -42.32 2.76
N THR A 686 7.76 -41.22 2.56
CA THR A 686 9.15 -41.25 2.08
C THR A 686 10.15 -40.82 3.16
N LEU A 687 10.39 -39.51 3.30
CA LEU A 687 11.37 -38.98 4.25
C LEU A 687 10.71 -38.38 5.52
N PHE A 688 9.38 -38.43 5.61
CA PHE A 688 8.57 -37.83 6.68
C PHE A 688 8.95 -38.37 8.07
N ASP A 689 8.74 -39.67 8.32
CA ASP A 689 8.97 -40.33 9.61
C ASP A 689 10.39 -40.08 10.15
N ARG A 690 11.37 -40.01 9.24
CA ARG A 690 12.77 -39.72 9.54
C ARG A 690 13.00 -38.28 9.97
N ILE A 691 12.36 -37.31 9.34
CA ILE A 691 12.45 -35.88 9.70
C ILE A 691 11.57 -35.56 10.91
N GLU A 692 10.48 -36.28 11.12
CA GLU A 692 9.67 -36.21 12.34
C GLU A 692 10.46 -36.73 13.55
N GLY A 693 11.10 -37.89 13.44
CA GLY A 693 11.90 -38.51 14.51
C GLY A 693 13.26 -37.86 14.82
N LEU A 694 13.72 -36.87 14.04
CA LEU A 694 14.91 -36.09 14.40
C LEU A 694 14.66 -35.18 15.60
N ASP A 695 15.68 -34.95 16.41
CA ASP A 695 15.67 -33.85 17.39
C ASP A 695 15.53 -32.50 16.69
N ALA A 696 14.86 -31.55 17.33
CA ALA A 696 14.57 -30.26 16.71
C ALA A 696 15.83 -29.48 16.28
N THR A 697 16.98 -29.70 16.95
CA THR A 697 18.30 -29.11 16.61
C THR A 697 18.92 -29.72 15.35
N GLN A 698 18.50 -30.93 15.01
CA GLN A 698 18.90 -31.68 13.82
C GLN A 698 17.97 -31.43 12.61
N LYS A 699 16.84 -30.74 12.79
CA LYS A 699 15.91 -30.37 11.70
C LYS A 699 16.35 -29.11 10.95
N PRO A 700 15.95 -28.93 9.67
CA PRO A 700 16.16 -27.67 8.96
C PRO A 700 15.53 -26.50 9.72
N SER A 701 16.20 -25.33 9.71
CA SER A 701 15.72 -24.17 10.45
C SER A 701 16.08 -22.85 9.75
N ALA A 702 15.29 -21.80 10.04
CA ALA A 702 15.49 -20.46 9.52
C ALA A 702 16.79 -19.81 10.04
N TRP A 703 17.24 -18.77 9.32
CA TRP A 703 18.38 -17.93 9.68
C TRP A 703 18.30 -17.38 11.11
N ARG A 704 19.47 -17.12 11.72
CA ARG A 704 19.59 -16.80 13.16
C ARG A 704 20.34 -15.50 13.48
N GLU A 705 20.68 -14.72 12.44
CA GLU A 705 21.39 -13.45 12.55
C GLU A 705 20.97 -12.47 11.44
N GLN A 706 21.40 -11.20 11.51
CA GLN A 706 21.09 -10.22 10.47
C GLN A 706 21.71 -10.61 9.11
N LEU A 707 20.93 -10.51 8.03
CA LEU A 707 21.40 -10.84 6.68
C LEU A 707 22.48 -9.84 6.20
N LYS A 708 23.61 -10.37 5.74
CA LYS A 708 24.80 -9.61 5.28
C LYS A 708 24.96 -9.73 3.76
N ASN A 709 25.63 -8.78 3.13
CA ASN A 709 26.13 -8.94 1.75
C ASN A 709 27.57 -9.49 1.77
N GLY A 710 27.97 -10.19 0.71
CA GLY A 710 29.28 -10.82 0.62
C GLY A 710 29.21 -12.33 0.83
N VAL A 711 30.30 -13.01 0.47
CA VAL A 711 30.54 -14.41 0.79
C VAL A 711 30.91 -14.53 2.28
N GLN A 712 30.40 -15.57 2.96
CA GLN A 712 30.61 -15.82 4.39
C GLN A 712 30.79 -17.32 4.62
N PRO A 713 31.75 -17.77 5.45
CA PRO A 713 31.89 -19.17 5.80
C PRO A 713 30.64 -19.67 6.52
N LEU A 714 30.35 -20.97 6.40
CA LEU A 714 29.16 -21.59 6.98
C LEU A 714 29.46 -22.27 8.33
N SER A 715 28.42 -22.79 8.99
CA SER A 715 28.57 -23.69 10.14
C SER A 715 29.34 -24.96 9.78
N LYS A 716 30.00 -25.56 10.77
CA LYS A 716 30.76 -26.82 10.60
C LYS A 716 29.86 -27.99 10.26
N TYR A 717 28.77 -28.21 11.00
CA TYR A 717 27.95 -29.42 10.91
C TYR A 717 26.72 -29.24 10.01
N TRP A 718 26.48 -30.23 9.15
CA TRP A 718 25.36 -30.29 8.22
C TRP A 718 24.80 -31.72 8.17
N LYS A 719 23.48 -31.82 8.01
CA LYS A 719 22.79 -33.02 7.51
C LYS A 719 22.23 -32.72 6.12
N GLY A 720 21.90 -33.75 5.36
CA GLY A 720 21.34 -33.53 4.03
C GLY A 720 20.80 -34.79 3.36
N THR A 721 20.20 -34.61 2.20
CA THR A 721 19.79 -35.72 1.33
C THR A 721 19.82 -35.28 -0.13
N TYR A 722 19.76 -36.26 -1.03
CA TYR A 722 19.62 -36.08 -2.46
C TYR A 722 18.62 -37.10 -3.01
N SER A 723 18.01 -36.80 -4.16
CA SER A 723 17.12 -37.75 -4.84
C SER A 723 17.66 -38.12 -6.21
N PHE A 724 17.33 -39.34 -6.67
CA PHE A 724 17.62 -39.82 -8.01
C PHE A 724 16.50 -40.70 -8.57
N LEU A 725 16.41 -40.77 -9.90
CA LEU A 725 15.62 -41.76 -10.65
C LEU A 725 16.58 -42.56 -11.54
N ASP A 726 16.20 -43.72 -12.07
CA ASP A 726 17.06 -44.39 -13.05
C ASP A 726 17.23 -43.52 -14.31
N ASN A 727 18.37 -43.61 -15.00
CA ASN A 727 18.59 -42.88 -16.26
C ASN A 727 17.47 -43.17 -17.30
N SER A 728 16.90 -44.38 -17.30
CA SER A 728 15.73 -44.72 -18.14
C SER A 728 14.44 -43.98 -17.76
N GLU A 729 14.30 -43.54 -16.50
CA GLU A 729 13.15 -42.82 -15.94
C GLU A 729 13.31 -41.32 -16.12
N VAL A 730 14.49 -40.77 -15.81
CA VAL A 730 14.87 -39.39 -16.13
C VAL A 730 14.61 -39.09 -17.62
N GLN A 731 14.99 -40.01 -18.51
CA GLN A 731 14.72 -39.88 -19.95
C GLN A 731 13.24 -40.04 -20.34
N LYS A 732 12.41 -40.75 -19.57
CA LYS A 732 10.94 -40.79 -19.80
C LYS A 732 10.31 -39.48 -19.35
N LEU A 733 10.59 -39.06 -18.11
CA LEU A 733 10.11 -37.82 -17.50
C LEU A 733 10.40 -36.60 -18.40
N ARG A 734 11.67 -36.39 -18.77
CA ARG A 734 12.11 -35.31 -19.68
C ARG A 734 11.46 -35.32 -21.07
N ARG A 735 10.94 -36.46 -21.55
CA ARG A 735 10.24 -36.60 -22.84
C ARG A 735 8.73 -36.50 -22.73
N GLN A 736 8.16 -36.90 -21.59
CA GLN A 736 6.72 -36.92 -21.37
C GLN A 736 6.17 -35.55 -20.96
N GLY A 737 6.97 -34.74 -20.25
CA GLY A 737 6.52 -33.51 -19.61
C GLY A 737 5.78 -33.77 -18.29
N PRO A 738 5.39 -32.71 -17.56
CA PRO A 738 4.62 -32.85 -16.33
C PRO A 738 3.21 -33.43 -16.59
N GLY A 739 2.56 -33.93 -15.54
CA GLY A 739 1.14 -34.29 -15.55
C GLY A 739 0.78 -35.73 -15.95
N LYS A 740 1.75 -36.62 -16.25
CA LYS A 740 1.46 -37.97 -16.81
C LYS A 740 1.79 -39.16 -15.91
N GLN A 741 2.91 -39.10 -15.20
CA GLN A 741 3.36 -40.13 -14.27
C GLN A 741 4.26 -39.47 -13.23
N VAL A 742 4.10 -39.84 -11.96
CA VAL A 742 5.07 -39.58 -10.88
C VAL A 742 5.97 -40.81 -10.78
N TYR A 743 7.28 -40.60 -10.72
CA TYR A 743 8.27 -41.66 -10.50
C TYR A 743 8.60 -41.80 -9.00
N ILE A 744 9.19 -42.92 -8.59
CA ILE A 744 9.63 -43.13 -7.20
C ILE A 744 11.00 -42.48 -7.03
N ASP A 745 11.06 -41.47 -6.17
CA ASP A 745 12.24 -40.66 -5.89
C ASP A 745 13.20 -41.37 -4.93
N LYS A 746 14.15 -42.11 -5.51
CA LYS A 746 15.06 -43.01 -4.77
C LYS A 746 15.98 -42.22 -3.84
N ASN A 747 16.55 -42.90 -2.84
CA ASN A 747 17.23 -42.33 -1.67
C ASN A 747 16.31 -41.56 -0.70
N VAL A 748 15.46 -40.63 -1.16
CA VAL A 748 14.47 -39.97 -0.27
C VAL A 748 13.29 -40.87 0.08
N ASP A 749 12.84 -41.72 -0.84
CA ASP A 749 11.86 -42.80 -0.61
C ASP A 749 12.37 -43.86 0.39
N GLU A 750 13.69 -44.06 0.42
CA GLU A 750 14.37 -44.99 1.35
C GLU A 750 14.66 -44.36 2.72
N GLY A 751 14.22 -43.13 2.98
CA GLY A 751 14.40 -42.45 4.26
C GLY A 751 15.87 -42.13 4.59
N LYS A 752 16.71 -41.86 3.59
CA LYS A 752 18.17 -41.71 3.75
C LYS A 752 18.62 -40.26 3.93
N ILE A 753 19.49 -40.05 4.92
CA ILE A 753 20.09 -38.75 5.29
C ILE A 753 21.60 -38.97 5.43
N GLN A 754 22.40 -38.16 4.75
CA GLN A 754 23.87 -38.13 4.83
C GLN A 754 24.34 -37.04 5.80
N SER A 755 25.52 -37.23 6.40
CA SER A 755 26.21 -36.21 7.20
C SER A 755 27.21 -35.42 6.34
N LEU A 756 27.58 -34.22 6.79
CA LEU A 756 28.69 -33.44 6.22
C LEU A 756 29.26 -32.46 7.26
N GLU A 757 30.56 -32.58 7.53
CA GLU A 757 31.37 -31.54 8.16
C GLU A 757 32.03 -30.65 7.10
N LEU A 758 32.12 -29.34 7.36
CA LEU A 758 32.81 -28.35 6.52
C LEU A 758 33.91 -27.62 7.29
N VAL A 759 35.08 -27.46 6.66
CA VAL A 759 36.20 -26.66 7.18
C VAL A 759 36.62 -25.65 6.11
N PHE A 760 36.40 -24.36 6.42
CA PHE A 760 36.70 -23.24 5.53
C PHE A 760 38.16 -22.80 5.64
N ALA A 761 38.73 -22.38 4.51
CA ALA A 761 40.12 -21.99 4.37
C ALA A 761 40.27 -20.49 4.04
N GLU A 762 41.22 -19.82 4.69
CA GLU A 762 41.62 -18.43 4.41
C GLU A 762 42.83 -18.44 3.47
N ASP A 763 42.77 -17.73 2.33
CA ASP A 763 43.76 -17.82 1.24
C ASP A 763 44.12 -19.27 0.84
N SER A 764 43.12 -20.16 0.80
CA SER A 764 43.26 -21.61 0.58
C SER A 764 44.12 -22.35 1.63
N VAL A 765 44.31 -21.78 2.82
CA VAL A 765 44.97 -22.43 3.97
C VAL A 765 43.95 -22.69 5.09
N LEU A 766 43.93 -23.92 5.59
CA LEU A 766 43.05 -24.36 6.67
C LEU A 766 43.57 -23.92 8.06
N PRO A 767 42.72 -23.94 9.10
CA PRO A 767 43.12 -23.62 10.47
C PRO A 767 44.26 -24.51 11.05
N ASP A 768 44.50 -25.69 10.47
CA ASP A 768 45.62 -26.58 10.85
C ASP A 768 46.92 -26.31 10.07
N GLY A 769 46.92 -25.34 9.16
CA GLY A 769 48.06 -24.96 8.32
C GLY A 769 48.21 -25.75 7.01
N ARG A 770 47.34 -26.74 6.72
CA ARG A 770 47.33 -27.40 5.40
C ARG A 770 46.81 -26.42 4.34
N ARG A 771 47.48 -26.39 3.17
CA ARG A 771 46.97 -25.68 1.98
C ARG A 771 46.12 -26.63 1.14
N LEU A 772 44.89 -26.23 0.83
CA LEU A 772 44.00 -26.96 -0.06
C LEU A 772 44.54 -26.94 -1.51
N PRO A 773 44.50 -28.07 -2.23
CA PRO A 773 44.68 -28.09 -3.67
C PRO A 773 43.40 -27.60 -4.37
N TRP A 774 43.46 -27.39 -5.68
CA TRP A 774 42.26 -27.32 -6.53
C TRP A 774 42.55 -28.04 -7.86
N PRO A 775 42.10 -29.30 -8.02
CA PRO A 775 42.34 -30.08 -9.24
C PRO A 775 41.71 -29.43 -10.47
N SER A 776 42.42 -29.39 -11.60
CA SER A 776 41.89 -28.80 -12.85
C SER A 776 40.60 -29.49 -13.31
N VAL A 777 40.53 -30.82 -13.16
CA VAL A 777 39.34 -31.63 -13.46
C VAL A 777 38.12 -31.25 -12.59
N PHE A 778 38.29 -30.60 -11.43
CA PHE A 778 37.16 -30.08 -10.67
C PHE A 778 36.68 -28.75 -11.26
N GLU A 779 37.60 -27.84 -11.63
CA GLU A 779 37.25 -26.56 -12.27
C GLU A 779 36.61 -26.75 -13.65
N ASP A 780 37.13 -27.65 -14.48
CA ASP A 780 36.60 -27.95 -15.83
C ASP A 780 35.13 -28.40 -15.79
N ARG A 781 34.72 -29.07 -14.69
CA ARG A 781 33.37 -29.60 -14.47
C ARG A 781 32.45 -28.60 -13.76
N LEU A 782 32.90 -28.03 -12.63
CA LEU A 782 32.09 -27.17 -11.76
C LEU A 782 32.08 -25.68 -12.15
N ARG A 783 33.14 -25.20 -12.79
CA ARG A 783 33.39 -23.77 -13.04
C ARG A 783 33.19 -22.95 -11.77
N SER A 784 33.93 -23.30 -10.74
CA SER A 784 33.81 -22.74 -9.40
C SER A 784 34.32 -21.30 -9.33
N LEU A 785 35.26 -20.92 -10.19
CA LEU A 785 35.91 -19.61 -10.18
C LEU A 785 35.50 -18.77 -11.40
N THR A 786 35.44 -17.45 -11.22
CA THR A 786 35.20 -16.51 -12.33
C THR A 786 36.52 -16.00 -12.92
N ASN A 787 36.54 -15.81 -14.24
CA ASN A 787 37.75 -15.45 -15.01
C ASN A 787 38.15 -13.96 -14.85
N ASP A 788 38.59 -13.52 -13.66
CA ASP A 788 39.29 -12.23 -13.47
C ASP A 788 40.80 -12.40 -13.18
N THR A 789 41.32 -13.64 -13.28
CA THR A 789 42.74 -13.99 -13.09
C THR A 789 43.60 -13.76 -14.35
N GLY A 790 43.76 -12.48 -14.72
CA GLY A 790 45.01 -12.02 -15.33
C GLY A 790 45.12 -12.06 -16.87
N LYS A 791 44.50 -11.08 -17.54
CA LYS A 791 45.15 -10.43 -18.69
C LYS A 791 45.79 -9.12 -18.22
N GLN A 792 47.11 -9.11 -18.02
CA GLN A 792 47.87 -7.89 -17.72
C GLN A 792 47.96 -6.97 -18.96
N GLY A 793 46.89 -6.24 -19.23
CA GLY A 793 46.91 -5.09 -20.14
C GLY A 793 47.49 -3.87 -19.44
N ILE A 794 48.64 -3.36 -19.91
CA ILE A 794 49.24 -2.14 -19.37
C ILE A 794 48.46 -0.92 -19.89
N THR A 795 47.67 -0.29 -19.03
CA THR A 795 47.11 1.06 -19.26
C THR A 795 47.26 1.95 -18.01
N THR A 796 47.57 3.21 -18.23
CA THR A 796 47.99 4.17 -17.19
C THR A 796 46.87 5.05 -16.65
N GLN A 797 46.91 5.27 -15.34
CA GLN A 797 46.35 6.43 -14.60
C GLN A 797 44.87 6.80 -14.86
N GLY A 798 44.00 6.37 -13.94
CA GLY A 798 42.65 6.91 -13.72
C GLY A 798 42.26 6.76 -12.26
N ARG A 799 41.50 7.71 -11.70
CA ARG A 799 41.11 7.75 -10.27
C ARG A 799 40.56 6.41 -9.77
N SER A 800 41.05 5.95 -8.62
CA SER A 800 40.49 4.80 -7.91
C SER A 800 39.05 5.09 -7.47
N LEU A 801 38.09 4.38 -8.09
CA LEU A 801 36.97 3.86 -7.33
C LEU A 801 37.47 2.66 -6.52
N ALA A 802 36.89 2.42 -5.35
CA ALA A 802 37.22 1.25 -4.54
C ALA A 802 36.71 -0.03 -5.24
N LYS A 803 37.63 -0.92 -5.65
CA LYS A 803 37.27 -2.29 -6.02
C LYS A 803 36.75 -3.00 -4.77
N SER A 804 35.46 -3.37 -4.76
CA SER A 804 34.90 -4.25 -3.72
C SER A 804 35.38 -5.67 -3.95
N THR A 805 36.50 -6.04 -3.34
CA THR A 805 37.06 -7.40 -3.38
C THR A 805 36.27 -8.34 -2.47
N ALA A 806 35.40 -9.15 -3.06
CA ALA A 806 34.81 -10.33 -2.40
C ALA A 806 35.51 -11.59 -2.95
N SER A 807 36.57 -12.03 -2.28
CA SER A 807 37.32 -13.25 -2.60
C SER A 807 36.51 -14.50 -2.28
N SER A 808 36.36 -15.41 -3.25
CA SER A 808 35.75 -16.73 -3.04
C SER A 808 36.43 -17.48 -1.89
N ILE A 809 35.67 -18.20 -1.07
CA ILE A 809 36.18 -18.94 0.09
C ILE A 809 36.25 -20.42 -0.28
N GLN A 810 37.42 -21.04 -0.13
CA GLN A 810 37.59 -22.47 -0.36
C GLN A 810 37.24 -23.27 0.90
N PHE A 811 36.80 -24.52 0.73
CA PHE A 811 36.61 -25.45 1.84
C PHE A 811 36.97 -26.88 1.45
N GLU A 812 37.36 -27.66 2.45
CA GLU A 812 37.19 -29.11 2.45
C GLU A 812 35.99 -29.50 3.31
N GLY A 813 35.54 -30.74 3.15
CA GLY A 813 34.58 -31.36 4.04
C GLY A 813 34.76 -32.88 4.07
N LYS A 814 34.22 -33.49 5.12
CA LYS A 814 34.12 -34.95 5.28
C LYS A 814 32.67 -35.28 5.63
N GLY A 815 32.10 -36.29 5.02
CA GLY A 815 30.76 -36.76 5.35
C GLY A 815 30.65 -38.28 5.26
N GLU A 816 29.48 -38.76 5.60
CA GLU A 816 29.10 -40.17 5.58
C GLU A 816 27.76 -40.30 4.86
N ASP A 817 27.68 -41.22 3.90
CA ASP A 817 26.50 -41.46 3.08
C ASP A 817 26.26 -42.97 3.01
N LEU A 818 25.32 -43.45 3.83
CA LEU A 818 25.21 -44.85 4.22
C LEU A 818 26.48 -45.29 4.95
N ASP A 819 27.08 -46.42 4.58
CA ASP A 819 28.28 -46.97 5.23
C ASP A 819 29.61 -46.43 4.62
N ASP A 820 29.53 -45.52 3.64
CA ASP A 820 30.70 -44.99 2.90
C ASP A 820 31.10 -43.59 3.38
N GLU A 821 32.32 -43.45 3.94
CA GLU A 821 32.96 -42.15 4.16
C GLU A 821 33.29 -41.48 2.82
N TYR A 822 32.92 -40.21 2.68
CA TYR A 822 33.26 -39.39 1.51
C TYR A 822 33.92 -38.06 1.89
N MET A 823 34.76 -37.58 0.99
CA MET A 823 35.39 -36.25 1.06
C MET A 823 34.68 -35.29 0.11
N ALA A 824 34.64 -34.02 0.48
CA ALA A 824 34.18 -32.91 -0.35
C ALA A 824 35.28 -31.85 -0.47
N LEU A 825 35.44 -31.27 -1.67
CA LEU A 825 36.30 -30.11 -1.90
C LEU A 825 35.57 -29.09 -2.76
N GLY A 826 35.54 -27.82 -2.35
CA GLY A 826 34.71 -26.82 -3.01
C GLY A 826 34.99 -25.36 -2.70
N TRP A 827 34.12 -24.51 -3.22
CA TRP A 827 34.17 -23.06 -3.14
C TRP A 827 32.79 -22.46 -2.83
N LEU A 828 32.79 -21.43 -2.00
CA LEU A 828 31.71 -20.45 -1.86
C LEU A 828 32.02 -19.20 -2.70
N ASN A 829 31.01 -18.67 -3.36
CA ASN A 829 31.06 -17.46 -4.16
C ASN A 829 29.92 -16.50 -3.77
N ASN A 830 30.22 -15.21 -3.73
CA ASN A 830 29.24 -14.16 -3.46
C ASN A 830 28.18 -14.06 -4.58
N LEU A 831 26.91 -13.87 -4.23
CA LEU A 831 25.84 -13.51 -5.18
C LEU A 831 25.25 -12.13 -4.84
N PRO A 832 24.83 -11.34 -5.84
CA PRO A 832 24.02 -10.15 -5.60
C PRO A 832 22.69 -10.46 -4.90
N PRO A 833 22.04 -9.48 -4.24
CA PRO A 833 20.71 -9.63 -3.66
C PRO A 833 19.66 -10.09 -4.69
N GLN A 834 19.00 -11.22 -4.43
CA GLN A 834 17.93 -11.76 -5.27
C GLN A 834 16.57 -11.35 -4.68
N GLY A 835 15.63 -10.86 -5.52
CA GLY A 835 14.34 -10.32 -5.07
C GLY A 835 14.43 -9.11 -4.11
N GLY A 836 15.61 -8.49 -3.97
CA GLY A 836 15.88 -7.45 -2.98
C GLY A 836 16.21 -7.95 -1.57
N ILE A 837 16.54 -9.24 -1.41
CA ILE A 837 17.02 -9.86 -0.16
C ILE A 837 18.53 -10.12 -0.29
N PRO A 838 19.40 -9.67 0.64
CA PRO A 838 20.84 -9.89 0.59
C PRO A 838 21.25 -11.27 1.13
N GLY A 839 22.52 -11.65 0.95
CA GLY A 839 23.12 -12.82 1.63
C GLY A 839 23.03 -14.17 0.92
N TRP A 840 22.64 -14.18 -0.35
CA TRP A 840 22.71 -15.37 -1.20
C TRP A 840 24.17 -15.72 -1.52
N GLN A 841 24.51 -17.01 -1.58
CA GLN A 841 25.84 -17.48 -2.00
C GLN A 841 25.72 -18.66 -2.98
N ARG A 842 26.61 -18.75 -3.98
CA ARG A 842 26.75 -19.94 -4.84
C ARG A 842 27.76 -20.88 -4.18
N ILE A 843 27.38 -22.13 -3.99
CA ILE A 843 28.27 -23.19 -3.52
C ILE A 843 28.49 -24.21 -4.63
N THR A 844 29.74 -24.64 -4.81
CA THR A 844 30.12 -25.71 -5.73
C THR A 844 31.14 -26.62 -5.07
N PHE A 845 30.95 -27.94 -5.13
CA PHE A 845 31.92 -28.91 -4.62
C PHE A 845 31.91 -30.21 -5.43
N MET A 846 33.01 -30.96 -5.33
CA MET A 846 33.10 -32.34 -5.82
C MET A 846 33.10 -33.29 -4.62
N LYS A 847 32.26 -34.33 -4.65
CA LYS A 847 32.28 -35.47 -3.73
C LYS A 847 33.16 -36.58 -4.31
N HIS A 848 34.10 -37.09 -3.52
CA HIS A 848 35.11 -38.09 -3.91
C HIS A 848 35.49 -39.00 -2.73
N PHE A 849 36.01 -40.19 -3.03
CA PHE A 849 36.28 -41.26 -2.05
C PHE A 849 37.80 -41.55 -1.88
N THR A 850 38.64 -40.55 -2.13
CA THR A 850 40.10 -40.64 -1.95
C THR A 850 40.63 -39.41 -1.22
N GLN A 851 41.64 -39.61 -0.37
CA GLN A 851 42.34 -38.56 0.36
C GLN A 851 43.59 -38.02 -0.39
N ASP A 852 44.05 -38.70 -1.45
CA ASP A 852 45.17 -38.22 -2.29
C ASP A 852 44.68 -37.51 -3.55
N TYR A 853 44.74 -36.18 -3.52
CA TYR A 853 44.41 -35.31 -4.65
C TYR A 853 45.39 -35.39 -5.84
N ASN A 854 46.54 -36.06 -5.70
CA ASN A 854 47.48 -36.30 -6.79
C ASN A 854 47.15 -37.57 -7.59
N ASN A 855 46.29 -38.44 -7.04
CA ASN A 855 45.90 -39.72 -7.62
C ASN A 855 44.38 -39.90 -7.51
N LEU A 856 43.64 -38.95 -8.09
CA LEU A 856 42.19 -38.95 -8.12
C LEU A 856 41.65 -40.08 -9.01
N ASN A 857 40.69 -40.84 -8.48
CA ASN A 857 39.91 -41.76 -9.29
C ASN A 857 38.84 -40.96 -10.07
N GLU A 858 39.15 -40.58 -11.31
CA GLU A 858 38.23 -39.83 -12.18
C GLU A 858 36.93 -40.61 -12.54
N ASP A 859 36.89 -41.93 -12.36
CA ASP A 859 35.70 -42.74 -12.67
C ASP A 859 34.59 -42.61 -11.61
N ASN A 860 34.87 -42.12 -10.39
CA ASN A 860 33.89 -41.98 -9.30
C ASN A 860 33.87 -40.56 -8.71
N LEU A 861 33.53 -39.57 -9.53
CA LEU A 861 33.40 -38.16 -9.15
C LEU A 861 31.95 -37.67 -9.27
N TRP A 862 31.46 -37.00 -8.23
CA TRP A 862 30.09 -36.47 -8.18
C TRP A 862 30.12 -34.96 -7.94
N ALA A 863 29.64 -34.19 -8.91
CA ALA A 863 29.69 -32.73 -8.88
C ALA A 863 28.39 -32.15 -8.34
N TYR A 864 28.49 -31.15 -7.45
CA TYR A 864 27.36 -30.48 -6.82
C TYR A 864 27.45 -28.98 -7.09
N GLU A 865 26.36 -28.38 -7.60
CA GLU A 865 26.16 -26.93 -7.69
C GLU A 865 24.87 -26.55 -6.95
N GLY A 866 24.95 -25.55 -6.08
CA GLY A 866 23.81 -25.12 -5.29
C GLY A 866 23.87 -23.65 -4.86
N VAL A 867 22.81 -23.27 -4.17
CA VAL A 867 22.60 -21.94 -3.59
C VAL A 867 22.48 -22.09 -2.09
N VAL A 868 23.34 -21.40 -1.35
CA VAL A 868 23.13 -21.15 0.07
C VAL A 868 22.04 -20.09 0.21
N LEU A 869 20.94 -20.42 0.87
CA LEU A 869 19.89 -19.44 1.16
C LEU A 869 20.40 -18.40 2.18
N PRO A 870 19.92 -17.14 2.12
CA PRO A 870 20.33 -16.09 3.03
C PRO A 870 20.28 -16.50 4.50
N GLY A 871 21.37 -16.20 5.21
CA GLY A 871 21.57 -16.58 6.61
C GLY A 871 22.13 -17.99 6.82
N GLY A 872 22.52 -18.71 5.76
CA GLY A 872 23.50 -19.80 5.84
C GLY A 872 23.03 -21.11 6.46
N ARG A 873 21.71 -21.32 6.62
CA ARG A 873 21.16 -22.55 7.27
C ARG A 873 20.67 -23.64 6.32
N ILE A 874 20.40 -23.33 5.05
CA ILE A 874 19.92 -24.30 4.05
C ILE A 874 20.67 -24.08 2.73
N ILE A 875 21.06 -25.18 2.09
CA ILE A 875 21.61 -25.23 0.73
C ILE A 875 20.64 -26.05 -0.13
N LEU A 876 20.27 -25.53 -1.29
CA LEU A 876 19.47 -26.23 -2.30
C LEU A 876 20.21 -26.21 -3.64
N GLY A 877 20.22 -27.33 -4.36
CA GLY A 877 20.97 -27.42 -5.61
C GLY A 877 20.76 -28.71 -6.38
N ARG A 878 21.65 -28.94 -7.34
CA ARG A 878 21.67 -30.11 -8.22
C ARG A 878 23.02 -30.81 -8.15
N TRP A 879 22.99 -32.14 -8.07
CA TRP A 879 24.15 -33.00 -8.25
C TRP A 879 24.15 -33.60 -9.66
N TRP A 880 25.31 -33.94 -10.20
CA TRP A 880 25.44 -34.75 -11.43
C TRP A 880 26.68 -35.64 -11.38
N PHE A 881 26.64 -36.74 -12.13
CA PHE A 881 27.79 -37.63 -12.27
C PHE A 881 28.85 -36.97 -13.15
N ALA A 882 30.04 -36.69 -12.60
CA ALA A 882 31.07 -35.89 -13.25
C ALA A 882 32.01 -36.71 -14.13
N SER A 883 32.10 -38.02 -13.91
CA SER A 883 32.98 -38.94 -14.65
C SER A 883 32.58 -39.09 -16.13
N GLU A 884 31.29 -39.02 -16.45
CA GLU A 884 30.82 -39.14 -17.84
C GLU A 884 31.38 -38.03 -18.75
N GLN A 885 32.00 -38.43 -19.87
CA GLN A 885 32.45 -37.51 -20.92
C GLN A 885 31.34 -37.34 -21.98
N GLY A 886 30.38 -36.44 -21.70
CA GLY A 886 29.19 -36.24 -22.55
C GLY A 886 28.70 -34.80 -22.67
N HIS A 887 27.80 -34.54 -23.61
CA HIS A 887 27.15 -33.24 -23.78
C HIS A 887 26.15 -32.95 -22.64
N ARG A 888 26.14 -31.71 -22.13
CA ARG A 888 25.22 -31.18 -21.08
C ARG A 888 23.71 -31.43 -21.30
N ASN A 889 23.28 -31.85 -22.49
CA ASN A 889 21.89 -32.20 -22.78
C ASN A 889 21.48 -33.62 -22.35
N LEU A 890 22.45 -34.50 -22.06
CA LEU A 890 22.21 -35.89 -21.63
C LEU A 890 22.58 -36.16 -20.16
N GLU A 891 23.09 -35.13 -19.47
CA GLU A 891 23.53 -35.11 -18.08
C GLU A 891 22.58 -35.87 -17.13
N TYR A 892 23.13 -36.91 -16.48
CA TYR A 892 22.48 -37.64 -15.39
C TYR A 892 22.65 -36.85 -14.08
N ASN A 893 21.52 -36.39 -13.53
CA ASN A 893 21.49 -35.41 -12.45
C ASN A 893 20.23 -35.58 -11.58
N GLY A 894 20.22 -34.91 -10.43
CA GLY A 894 19.08 -34.86 -9.53
C GLY A 894 19.21 -33.74 -8.49
N PRO A 895 18.15 -33.46 -7.71
CA PRO A 895 18.17 -32.43 -6.68
C PRO A 895 18.91 -32.88 -5.41
N PHE A 896 19.44 -31.92 -4.64
CA PHE A 896 19.87 -32.12 -3.26
C PHE A 896 19.45 -30.97 -2.33
N ILE A 897 19.31 -31.29 -1.05
CA ILE A 897 19.16 -30.33 0.04
C ILE A 897 20.15 -30.67 1.15
N LEU A 898 20.87 -29.66 1.65
CA LEU A 898 21.63 -29.76 2.90
C LEU A 898 21.08 -28.71 3.87
N TRP A 899 21.08 -29.00 5.16
CA TRP A 899 20.76 -28.04 6.21
C TRP A 899 21.77 -28.09 7.34
N ALA A 900 22.09 -26.92 7.89
CA ALA A 900 22.99 -26.79 9.01
C ALA A 900 22.34 -27.36 10.28
N VAL A 901 23.13 -28.06 11.07
CA VAL A 901 22.78 -28.53 12.41
C VAL A 901 23.74 -27.95 13.44
N ASP A 902 23.35 -27.97 14.71
CA ASP A 902 24.04 -27.17 15.74
C ASP A 902 25.20 -27.95 16.41
N GLU A 903 25.01 -29.24 16.64
CA GLU A 903 26.01 -30.21 17.10
C GLU A 903 25.84 -31.52 16.30
N PRO A 904 26.85 -32.38 16.15
CA PRO A 904 26.68 -33.71 15.59
C PRO A 904 25.83 -34.59 16.53
N ASP A 905 25.18 -35.62 15.99
CA ASP A 905 24.50 -36.61 16.84
C ASP A 905 25.55 -37.33 17.68
N MET A 906 25.40 -37.30 19.01
CA MET A 906 26.08 -38.26 19.86
C MET A 906 25.18 -39.48 19.98
N GLU A 907 25.45 -40.51 19.17
CA GLU A 907 24.77 -41.79 19.31
C GLU A 907 25.02 -42.36 20.71
N ASP A 908 23.95 -42.73 21.41
CA ASP A 908 24.04 -43.38 22.72
C ASP A 908 24.77 -44.72 22.57
N ASN A 909 25.94 -44.81 23.20
CA ASN A 909 26.89 -45.92 23.05
C ASN A 909 26.48 -47.15 23.90
N ASP A 910 25.17 -47.40 23.99
CA ASP A 910 24.50 -48.33 24.92
C ASP A 910 24.03 -49.61 24.20
N SER A 911 24.90 -50.17 23.35
CA SER A 911 24.71 -51.49 22.74
C SER A 911 25.98 -52.37 22.81
N ASP A 912 26.35 -52.79 24.02
CA ASP A 912 26.70 -54.20 24.33
C ASP A 912 27.37 -54.34 25.72
N ASN A 913 26.56 -54.53 26.77
CA ASN A 913 27.04 -55.23 27.97
C ASN A 913 25.94 -55.98 28.76
N CYS A 914 24.96 -56.56 28.06
CA CYS A 914 24.09 -57.59 28.63
C CYS A 914 24.84 -58.93 28.73
N GLY A 915 25.77 -59.02 29.69
CA GLY A 915 26.48 -60.26 30.02
C GLY A 915 25.52 -61.31 30.60
N ASP A 916 25.49 -62.48 29.97
CA ASP A 916 24.64 -63.61 30.34
C ASP A 916 25.18 -64.39 31.56
N GLU A 917 24.71 -64.07 32.77
CA GLU A 917 24.82 -64.95 33.95
C GLU A 917 23.58 -64.91 34.86
N GLY A 918 22.74 -65.96 34.77
CA GLY A 918 22.30 -66.68 35.98
C GLY A 918 20.87 -66.48 36.56
N LEU A 919 20.03 -67.49 36.29
CA LEU A 919 18.82 -67.94 37.04
C LEU A 919 17.53 -67.10 36.96
#